data_AF-A0A354H4B3-F1
#
_entry.id   AF-A0A354H4B3-F1
#
_cell.length_a   1.000
_cell.length_b   1.000
_cell.length_c   1.000
_cell.angle_alpha   90.00
_cell.angle_beta   90.00
_cell.angle_gamma   90.00
#
_symmetry.space_group_name_H-M   'P 1'
#
loop_
_entity.id
_entity.type
_entity.pdbx_description
1 polymer ?
#
loop_
_entity_poly.entity_id
_entity_poly.type
_entity_poly.pdbx_seq_one_letter_code
_entity_poly.pdbx_strand_id
1 'polypeptide(L)'
;MPLKKEQKYRSWVEVDLDNFIDNLKEIKRLIGPQVDFMQVVKADAYGHGAIEISNIALKNGARMLGVANADEGVQLRISGIEAPIVILGPSTTAEIEQIIKYSLTPSVSDAAFAKRLNNALTKSGHKLPVHIEVDTGMGRGGTMHNEALKLILEISKLSNITIEGIFSHLASSEKIIPYNEKQWKHFSVLLADITSSGIEIPIRHIDNSGAILNYPDFKLNMVRPGIMTYGLYPSPDDESKARLAQVMSFKTSIVLLKDFPEGYGIGYGSTYITKKQTRIATIPVGYGDGYGFILSNQGKALIRGKRAPIVGRISMDMCTIDVTHIPDCAVGDEVVLLGRQGKECISANEIAAKAGTISYEVLCALGKRAPRIFLQKGKTDAVEPRLRRIFIPDEEKSISRIDNIIRHCLQTRARDEELGNAIYYEMFETLFGKEDRRLELRSGFRYDISIAKLPKAKNTATYKDYLRVSTHVEYKKTFRDNIFMIGCASNTAQLAALFEDQRCEYRWLMNNGKDLVMDRDFTVEQVRIDKVNIPIIETKNTKRGYEIWCGSDQLKKKINTEVKLEIEISTKKARENKIFPIYLVYPVRGLDINFNYEKAGIKNVREESFFAGRHPQPSISIKKGKSINIKISDKNWIFPTSGVIFTWDI
;
A
#
# COMPACT_ATOMS: atom_id res chain seq x y z
N MET A 1 2.04 -8.83 -27.57
CA MET A 1 3.49 -9.09 -27.76
C MET A 1 3.95 -10.00 -26.64
N PRO A 2 4.51 -11.20 -26.90
CA PRO A 2 5.05 -12.03 -25.84
C PRO A 2 6.38 -11.43 -25.37
N LEU A 3 6.63 -11.50 -24.06
CA LEU A 3 7.82 -11.00 -23.37
C LEU A 3 9.10 -11.66 -23.91
N LYS A 4 9.64 -11.16 -25.03
CA LYS A 4 10.98 -11.49 -25.56
C LYS A 4 12.10 -10.69 -24.87
N LYS A 5 12.00 -10.52 -23.54
CA LYS A 5 13.12 -10.04 -22.71
C LYS A 5 13.34 -11.10 -21.66
N GLU A 6 14.44 -11.85 -21.84
CA GLU A 6 15.10 -12.75 -20.89
C GLU A 6 14.23 -13.20 -19.72
N GLN A 7 13.72 -14.43 -19.81
CA GLN A 7 12.82 -15.04 -18.84
C GLN A 7 13.43 -15.02 -17.44
N LYS A 8 13.04 -14.01 -16.66
CA LYS A 8 13.63 -13.69 -15.35
C LYS A 8 13.24 -14.69 -14.24
N TYR A 9 12.24 -15.55 -14.48
CA TYR A 9 11.64 -16.44 -13.49
C TYR A 9 11.54 -17.87 -14.00
N ARG A 10 11.78 -18.85 -13.12
CA ARG A 10 11.62 -20.29 -13.42
C ARG A 10 10.18 -20.68 -13.77
N SER A 11 9.21 -20.03 -13.13
CA SER A 11 7.78 -20.18 -13.35
C SER A 11 7.08 -18.88 -12.94
N TRP A 12 5.89 -18.62 -13.48
CA TRP A 12 5.13 -17.40 -13.21
C TRP A 12 3.63 -17.65 -13.37
N VAL A 13 2.81 -16.86 -12.69
CA VAL A 13 1.37 -16.81 -12.85
C VAL A 13 1.01 -15.54 -13.60
N GLU A 14 0.33 -15.66 -14.74
CA GLU A 14 -0.27 -14.52 -15.42
C GLU A 14 -1.72 -14.34 -14.95
N VAL A 15 -2.10 -13.10 -14.68
CA VAL A 15 -3.44 -12.71 -14.24
C VAL A 15 -3.97 -11.69 -15.24
N ASP A 16 -4.88 -12.10 -16.12
CA ASP A 16 -5.43 -11.27 -17.17
C ASP A 16 -6.57 -10.38 -16.62
N LEU A 17 -6.25 -9.12 -16.36
CA LEU A 17 -7.18 -8.16 -15.79
C LEU A 17 -8.29 -7.77 -16.76
N ASP A 18 -8.08 -7.91 -18.07
CA ASP A 18 -9.13 -7.63 -19.05
C ASP A 18 -10.20 -8.72 -19.01
N ASN A 19 -9.77 -9.99 -18.95
CA ASN A 19 -10.69 -11.12 -18.74
C ASN A 19 -11.45 -10.96 -17.41
N PHE A 20 -10.76 -10.53 -16.34
CA PHE A 20 -11.42 -10.28 -15.06
C PHE A 20 -12.48 -9.18 -15.16
N ILE A 21 -12.15 -8.06 -15.82
CA ILE A 21 -13.10 -6.95 -16.08
C ILE A 21 -14.29 -7.43 -16.91
N ASP A 22 -14.08 -8.24 -17.94
CA ASP A 22 -15.15 -8.76 -18.78
C ASP A 22 -16.07 -9.71 -18.01
N ASN A 23 -15.53 -10.54 -17.11
CA ASN A 23 -16.33 -11.34 -16.19
C ASN A 23 -17.17 -10.46 -15.25
N LEU A 24 -16.62 -9.35 -14.74
CA LEU A 24 -17.37 -8.39 -13.92
C LEU A 24 -18.52 -7.74 -14.71
N LYS A 25 -18.31 -7.42 -15.99
CA LYS A 25 -19.39 -6.92 -16.86
C LYS A 25 -20.49 -7.97 -17.05
N GLU A 26 -20.11 -9.23 -17.25
CA GLU A 26 -21.07 -10.32 -17.38
C GLU A 26 -21.88 -10.52 -16.09
N ILE A 27 -21.23 -10.43 -14.92
CA ILE A 27 -21.93 -10.48 -13.62
C ILE A 27 -22.94 -9.36 -13.50
N LYS A 28 -22.54 -8.11 -13.80
CA LYS A 28 -23.46 -6.96 -13.79
C LYS A 28 -24.65 -7.17 -14.72
N ARG A 29 -24.42 -7.75 -15.90
CA ARG A 29 -25.49 -8.11 -16.84
C ARG A 29 -26.46 -9.13 -16.24
N LEU A 30 -25.94 -10.14 -15.54
CA LEU A 30 -26.74 -11.22 -14.94
C LEU A 30 -27.56 -10.73 -13.73
N ILE A 31 -26.98 -9.90 -12.86
CA ILE A 31 -27.65 -9.45 -11.64
C ILE A 31 -28.59 -8.27 -11.87
N GLY A 32 -28.29 -7.42 -12.86
CA GLY A 32 -29.08 -6.22 -13.18
C GLY A 32 -28.58 -4.96 -12.45
N PRO A 33 -29.09 -3.77 -12.83
CA PRO A 33 -28.53 -2.48 -12.37
C PRO A 33 -28.90 -2.11 -10.92
N GLN A 34 -29.87 -2.78 -10.30
CA GLN A 34 -30.36 -2.49 -8.95
C GLN A 34 -29.72 -3.36 -7.87
N VAL A 35 -28.89 -4.33 -8.25
CA VAL A 35 -28.27 -5.30 -7.35
C VAL A 35 -26.78 -5.02 -7.27
N ASP A 36 -26.29 -4.80 -6.05
CA ASP A 36 -24.86 -4.62 -5.80
C ASP A 36 -24.12 -5.96 -5.82
N PHE A 37 -22.79 -5.91 -5.85
CA PHE A 37 -21.98 -7.10 -5.60
C PHE A 37 -20.82 -6.83 -4.65
N MET A 38 -20.56 -7.82 -3.80
CA MET A 38 -19.36 -7.92 -2.98
C MET A 38 -18.37 -8.85 -3.69
N GLN A 39 -17.21 -8.32 -4.07
CA GLN A 39 -16.16 -9.15 -4.67
C GLN A 39 -15.50 -10.00 -3.58
N VAL A 40 -15.60 -11.32 -3.70
CA VAL A 40 -14.93 -12.23 -2.77
C VAL A 40 -13.46 -12.37 -3.18
N VAL A 41 -12.55 -11.94 -2.31
CA VAL A 41 -11.08 -11.91 -2.51
C VAL A 41 -10.31 -12.72 -1.47
N LYS A 42 -11.00 -13.58 -0.69
CA LYS A 42 -10.35 -14.47 0.26
C LYS A 42 -9.31 -15.39 -0.37
N ALA A 43 -8.39 -15.89 0.45
CA ALA A 43 -7.29 -16.76 0.06
C ALA A 43 -6.43 -16.15 -1.06
N ASP A 44 -6.05 -14.88 -0.91
CA ASP A 44 -5.27 -14.11 -1.89
C ASP A 44 -5.98 -13.98 -3.25
N ALA A 45 -7.27 -13.62 -3.23
CA ALA A 45 -8.17 -13.65 -4.38
C ALA A 45 -8.09 -14.98 -5.13
N TYR A 46 -8.24 -16.09 -4.40
CA TYR A 46 -8.18 -17.44 -4.95
C TYR A 46 -6.83 -17.70 -5.64
N GLY A 47 -5.75 -17.16 -5.08
CA GLY A 47 -4.38 -17.25 -5.62
C GLY A 47 -4.04 -16.27 -6.76
N HIS A 48 -4.95 -15.36 -7.14
CA HIS A 48 -4.73 -14.37 -8.21
C HIS A 48 -3.99 -13.12 -7.73
N GLY A 49 -3.93 -12.85 -6.43
CA GLY A 49 -3.37 -11.60 -5.88
C GLY A 49 -4.47 -10.66 -5.40
N ALA A 50 -4.70 -10.62 -4.10
CA ALA A 50 -5.86 -9.94 -3.52
C ALA A 50 -5.87 -8.42 -3.75
N ILE A 51 -4.72 -7.75 -3.68
CA ILE A 51 -4.62 -6.29 -3.74
C ILE A 51 -5.04 -5.77 -5.12
N GLU A 52 -4.46 -6.31 -6.19
CA GLU A 52 -4.74 -5.89 -7.56
C GLU A 52 -6.17 -6.25 -7.96
N ILE A 53 -6.62 -7.46 -7.65
CA ILE A 53 -8.01 -7.89 -7.92
C ILE A 53 -9.01 -6.99 -7.21
N SER A 54 -8.77 -6.67 -5.93
CA SER A 54 -9.64 -5.78 -5.15
C SER A 54 -9.71 -4.38 -5.77
N ASN A 55 -8.58 -3.79 -6.14
CA ASN A 55 -8.52 -2.49 -6.78
C ASN A 55 -9.29 -2.46 -8.11
N ILE A 56 -9.16 -3.50 -8.94
CA ILE A 56 -9.89 -3.59 -10.21
C ILE A 56 -11.37 -3.81 -9.97
N ALA A 57 -11.76 -4.67 -9.01
CA ALA A 57 -13.16 -4.92 -8.69
C ALA A 57 -13.87 -3.66 -8.19
N LEU A 58 -13.26 -2.91 -7.26
CA LEU A 58 -13.80 -1.64 -6.75
C LEU A 58 -13.94 -0.59 -7.86
N LYS A 59 -12.93 -0.44 -8.71
CA LYS A 59 -13.00 0.46 -9.90
C LYS A 59 -14.11 0.06 -10.88
N ASN A 60 -14.47 -1.22 -10.91
CA ASN A 60 -15.54 -1.76 -11.73
C ASN A 60 -16.83 -1.98 -10.92
N GLY A 61 -17.03 -1.24 -9.83
CA GLY A 61 -18.33 -1.13 -9.15
C GLY A 61 -18.63 -2.21 -8.11
N ALA A 62 -17.63 -2.95 -7.62
CA ALA A 62 -17.82 -3.73 -6.41
C ALA A 62 -18.13 -2.78 -5.25
N ARG A 63 -19.21 -3.04 -4.51
CA ARG A 63 -19.61 -2.23 -3.36
C ARG A 63 -18.74 -2.52 -2.14
N MET A 64 -18.38 -3.78 -1.96
CA MET A 64 -17.62 -4.29 -0.81
C MET A 64 -16.65 -5.39 -1.26
N LEU A 65 -15.70 -5.72 -0.38
CA LEU A 65 -14.80 -6.86 -0.53
C LEU A 65 -15.10 -7.91 0.55
N GLY A 66 -15.04 -9.19 0.19
CA GLY A 66 -15.22 -10.30 1.12
C GLY A 66 -13.92 -11.08 1.34
N VAL A 67 -13.46 -11.15 2.60
CA VAL A 67 -12.25 -11.88 3.04
C VAL A 67 -12.60 -13.00 4.02
N ALA A 68 -11.67 -13.92 4.28
CA ALA A 68 -11.91 -15.04 5.20
C ALA A 68 -11.72 -14.68 6.68
N ASN A 69 -10.74 -13.83 6.99
CA ASN A 69 -10.32 -13.50 8.36
C ASN A 69 -9.84 -12.05 8.46
N ALA A 70 -9.52 -11.59 9.67
CA ALA A 70 -9.04 -10.22 9.88
C ALA A 70 -7.73 -9.95 9.16
N ASP A 71 -6.78 -10.90 9.18
CA ASP A 71 -5.46 -10.77 8.58
C ASP A 71 -5.50 -10.42 7.08
N GLU A 72 -6.35 -11.10 6.31
CA GLU A 72 -6.58 -10.76 4.90
C GLU A 72 -7.16 -9.34 4.74
N GLY A 73 -8.06 -8.93 5.62
CA GLY A 73 -8.62 -7.57 5.63
C GLY A 73 -7.58 -6.50 5.97
N VAL A 74 -6.72 -6.78 6.96
CA VAL A 74 -5.60 -5.92 7.34
C VAL A 74 -4.64 -5.74 6.16
N GLN A 75 -4.29 -6.82 5.46
CA GLN A 75 -3.44 -6.75 4.27
C GLN A 75 -4.00 -5.77 3.22
N LEU A 76 -5.31 -5.81 2.97
CA LEU A 76 -5.97 -4.90 2.03
C LEU A 76 -5.95 -3.46 2.53
N ARG A 77 -6.19 -3.23 3.84
CA ARG A 77 -6.15 -1.89 4.45
C ARG A 77 -4.77 -1.25 4.37
N ILE A 78 -3.71 -1.98 4.73
CA ILE A 78 -2.32 -1.50 4.61
C ILE A 78 -1.98 -1.14 3.15
N SER A 79 -2.57 -1.85 2.18
CA SER A 79 -2.36 -1.55 0.76
C SER A 79 -3.08 -0.29 0.26
N GLY A 80 -3.84 0.40 1.13
CA GLY A 80 -4.56 1.64 0.83
C GLY A 80 -6.01 1.45 0.38
N ILE A 81 -6.59 0.25 0.58
CA ILE A 81 -8.01 0.02 0.26
C ILE A 81 -8.88 0.57 1.38
N GLU A 82 -9.72 1.55 1.05
CA GLU A 82 -10.64 2.23 1.99
C GLU A 82 -12.09 1.69 1.93
N ALA A 83 -12.46 0.96 0.88
CA ALA A 83 -13.82 0.41 0.72
C ALA A 83 -14.19 -0.57 1.85
N PRO A 84 -15.49 -0.83 2.12
CA PRO A 84 -15.88 -1.79 3.16
C PRO A 84 -15.33 -3.19 2.88
N ILE A 85 -14.75 -3.81 3.92
CA ILE A 85 -14.19 -5.16 3.89
C ILE A 85 -14.93 -6.00 4.91
N VAL A 86 -15.67 -7.01 4.42
CA VAL A 86 -16.45 -7.92 5.24
C VAL A 86 -15.67 -9.21 5.47
N ILE A 87 -15.48 -9.56 6.75
CA ILE A 87 -14.94 -10.86 7.14
C ILE A 87 -16.08 -11.86 7.08
N LEU A 88 -16.03 -12.80 6.14
CA LEU A 88 -17.12 -13.73 5.83
C LEU A 88 -17.21 -14.92 6.80
N GLY A 89 -16.14 -15.20 7.55
CA GLY A 89 -16.14 -16.23 8.59
C GLY A 89 -16.42 -15.64 9.97
N PRO A 90 -16.85 -16.47 10.94
CA PRO A 90 -16.91 -16.06 12.34
C PRO A 90 -15.53 -15.62 12.83
N SER A 91 -15.44 -14.39 13.33
CA SER A 91 -14.19 -13.86 13.89
C SER A 91 -13.95 -14.39 15.31
N THR A 92 -12.69 -14.61 15.63
CA THR A 92 -12.24 -14.95 16.97
C THR A 92 -12.16 -13.71 17.86
N THR A 93 -12.13 -13.90 19.18
CA THR A 93 -11.97 -12.78 20.12
C THR A 93 -10.61 -12.09 20.00
N ALA A 94 -9.58 -12.80 19.54
CA ALA A 94 -8.24 -12.26 19.33
C ALA A 94 -8.20 -11.27 18.16
N GLU A 95 -9.07 -11.44 17.17
CA GLU A 95 -9.14 -10.56 16.00
C GLU A 95 -9.84 -9.21 16.28
N ILE A 96 -10.54 -9.06 17.43
CA ILE A 96 -11.32 -7.84 17.75
C ILE A 96 -10.46 -6.57 17.69
N GLU A 97 -9.23 -6.61 18.21
CA GLU A 97 -8.34 -5.44 18.20
C GLU A 97 -8.01 -5.00 16.77
N GLN A 98 -7.66 -5.94 15.89
CA GLN A 98 -7.38 -5.67 14.49
C GLN A 98 -8.64 -5.22 13.74
N ILE A 99 -9.79 -5.84 14.00
CA ILE A 99 -11.08 -5.45 13.39
C ILE A 99 -11.38 -3.98 13.67
N ILE A 100 -11.19 -3.52 14.91
CA ILE A 100 -11.40 -2.12 15.30
C ILE A 100 -10.34 -1.23 14.66
N LYS A 101 -9.05 -1.56 14.84
CA LYS A 101 -7.93 -0.76 14.34
C LYS A 101 -8.00 -0.51 12.83
N TYR A 102 -8.40 -1.53 12.06
CA TYR A 102 -8.45 -1.48 10.60
C TYR A 102 -9.85 -1.27 10.03
N SER A 103 -10.85 -0.96 10.88
CA SER A 103 -12.24 -0.72 10.44
C SER A 103 -12.75 -1.81 9.49
N LEU A 104 -12.65 -3.06 9.94
CA LEU A 104 -13.18 -4.23 9.23
C LEU A 104 -14.62 -4.49 9.69
N THR A 105 -15.47 -5.01 8.80
CA THR A 105 -16.86 -5.37 9.09
C THR A 105 -16.92 -6.87 9.43
N PRO A 106 -17.03 -7.28 10.70
CA PRO A 106 -17.07 -8.70 11.04
C PRO A 106 -18.44 -9.31 10.78
N SER A 107 -18.44 -10.61 10.48
CA SER A 107 -19.65 -11.43 10.55
C SER A 107 -19.91 -11.84 11.99
N VAL A 108 -21.16 -11.68 12.44
CA VAL A 108 -21.59 -12.01 13.80
C VAL A 108 -22.56 -13.19 13.74
N SER A 109 -22.21 -14.26 14.45
CA SER A 109 -23.01 -15.50 14.54
C SER A 109 -23.60 -15.75 15.93
N ASP A 110 -23.14 -15.03 16.96
CA ASP A 110 -23.56 -15.26 18.34
C ASP A 110 -23.51 -13.99 19.21
N ALA A 111 -24.29 -13.99 20.29
CA ALA A 111 -24.43 -12.85 21.18
C ALA A 111 -23.17 -12.60 22.04
N ALA A 112 -22.39 -13.64 22.35
CA ALA A 112 -21.22 -13.51 23.20
C ALA A 112 -20.11 -12.74 22.48
N PHE A 113 -19.84 -13.07 21.22
CA PHE A 113 -18.92 -12.31 20.37
C PHE A 113 -19.41 -10.86 20.20
N ALA A 114 -20.69 -10.65 19.87
CA ALA A 114 -21.25 -9.31 19.71
C ALA A 114 -21.07 -8.42 20.95
N LYS A 115 -21.32 -8.97 22.15
CA LYS A 115 -21.13 -8.26 23.43
C LYS A 115 -19.66 -7.92 23.68
N ARG A 116 -18.73 -8.84 23.38
CA ARG A 116 -17.28 -8.58 23.52
C ARG A 116 -16.81 -7.50 22.55
N LEU A 117 -17.25 -7.56 21.29
CA LEU A 117 -16.95 -6.54 20.28
C LEU A 117 -17.49 -5.17 20.73
N ASN A 118 -18.76 -5.09 21.15
CA ASN A 118 -19.35 -3.84 21.63
C ASN A 118 -18.58 -3.25 22.82
N ASN A 119 -18.12 -4.08 23.77
CA ASN A 119 -17.33 -3.63 24.91
C ASN A 119 -15.96 -3.09 24.49
N ALA A 120 -15.30 -3.72 23.52
CA ALA A 120 -14.04 -3.24 22.97
C ALA A 120 -14.21 -1.92 22.19
N LEU A 121 -15.32 -1.79 21.46
CA LEU A 121 -15.72 -0.55 20.77
C LEU A 121 -15.99 0.58 21.77
N THR A 122 -16.68 0.31 22.89
CA THR A 122 -16.87 1.29 23.97
C THR A 122 -15.53 1.79 24.50
N LYS A 123 -14.58 0.89 24.78
CA LYS A 123 -13.26 1.25 25.33
C LYS A 123 -12.43 2.08 24.36
N SER A 124 -12.53 1.81 23.06
CA SER A 124 -11.78 2.49 22.02
C SER A 124 -12.48 3.75 21.48
N GLY A 125 -13.73 4.01 21.86
CA GLY A 125 -14.51 5.14 21.35
C GLY A 125 -14.94 5.01 19.89
N HIS A 126 -14.98 3.79 19.35
CA HIS A 126 -15.33 3.51 17.96
C HIS A 126 -16.76 2.94 17.84
N LYS A 127 -17.31 2.99 16.63
CA LYS A 127 -18.50 2.24 16.23
C LYS A 127 -18.20 1.50 14.95
N LEU A 128 -18.77 0.30 14.78
CA LEU A 128 -18.57 -0.49 13.57
C LEU A 128 -19.87 -1.08 13.03
N PRO A 129 -20.01 -1.15 11.70
CA PRO A 129 -21.02 -2.01 11.08
C PRO A 129 -20.68 -3.49 11.31
N VAL A 130 -21.71 -4.33 11.30
CA VAL A 130 -21.59 -5.79 11.31
C VAL A 130 -22.55 -6.42 10.31
N HIS A 131 -22.21 -7.60 9.84
CA HIS A 131 -23.12 -8.46 9.08
C HIS A 131 -23.55 -9.65 9.94
N ILE A 132 -24.83 -9.97 10.00
CA ILE A 132 -25.34 -11.15 10.71
C ILE A 132 -25.28 -12.35 9.75
N GLU A 133 -24.48 -13.36 10.10
CA GLU A 133 -24.47 -14.63 9.38
C GLU A 133 -25.57 -15.55 9.94
N VAL A 134 -26.37 -16.13 9.05
CA VAL A 134 -27.46 -17.03 9.40
C VAL A 134 -27.27 -18.37 8.73
N ASP A 135 -27.30 -19.45 9.52
CA ASP A 135 -27.30 -20.81 9.01
C ASP A 135 -28.72 -21.26 8.65
N THR A 136 -28.93 -21.48 7.35
CA THR A 136 -30.18 -21.97 6.77
C THR A 136 -30.09 -23.44 6.34
N GLY A 137 -28.91 -24.06 6.44
CA GLY A 137 -28.61 -25.41 5.97
C GLY A 137 -27.17 -25.65 5.48
N MET A 138 -26.25 -24.69 5.65
CA MET A 138 -24.83 -24.92 5.31
C MET A 138 -24.12 -25.74 6.39
N GLY A 139 -24.51 -25.60 7.65
CA GLY A 139 -23.95 -26.34 8.78
C GLY A 139 -22.51 -25.94 9.12
N ARG A 140 -22.13 -24.67 8.90
CA ARG A 140 -20.73 -24.22 9.02
C ARG A 140 -20.54 -23.02 9.96
N GLY A 141 -21.35 -21.99 9.77
CA GLY A 141 -21.25 -20.71 10.46
C GLY A 141 -22.60 -20.01 10.43
N GLY A 142 -22.76 -18.99 11.25
CA GLY A 142 -24.03 -18.30 11.43
C GLY A 142 -24.86 -18.80 12.60
N THR A 143 -25.73 -17.93 13.09
CA THR A 143 -26.79 -18.30 14.03
C THR A 143 -27.85 -19.14 13.32
N MET A 144 -28.47 -20.09 14.01
CA MET A 144 -29.54 -20.88 13.40
C MET A 144 -30.71 -19.97 12.99
N HIS A 145 -31.26 -20.17 11.78
CA HIS A 145 -32.34 -19.32 11.25
C HIS A 145 -33.55 -19.13 12.19
N ASN A 146 -33.90 -20.13 12.98
CA ASN A 146 -34.99 -20.07 13.96
C ASN A 146 -34.65 -19.29 15.25
N GLU A 147 -33.36 -19.04 15.51
CA GLU A 147 -32.86 -18.26 16.65
C GLU A 147 -32.40 -16.85 16.23
N ALA A 148 -32.22 -16.63 14.92
CA ALA A 148 -31.64 -15.43 14.35
C ALA A 148 -32.39 -14.14 14.73
N LEU A 149 -33.72 -14.14 14.72
CA LEU A 149 -34.52 -12.97 15.10
C LEU A 149 -34.23 -12.53 16.53
N LYS A 150 -34.15 -13.48 17.47
CA LYS A 150 -33.81 -13.20 18.87
C LYS A 150 -32.42 -12.58 18.98
N LEU A 151 -31.43 -13.15 18.27
CA LEU A 151 -30.07 -12.61 18.26
C LEU A 151 -30.04 -11.17 17.71
N ILE A 152 -30.72 -10.90 16.60
CA ILE A 152 -30.80 -9.58 15.98
C ILE A 152 -31.41 -8.56 16.94
N LEU A 153 -32.49 -8.92 17.64
CA LEU A 153 -33.11 -8.08 18.67
C LEU A 153 -32.15 -7.80 19.83
N GLU A 154 -31.33 -8.76 20.24
CA GLU A 154 -30.30 -8.54 21.27
C GLU A 154 -29.18 -7.60 20.77
N ILE A 155 -28.68 -7.80 19.56
CA ILE A 155 -27.60 -6.99 18.97
C ILE A 155 -28.06 -5.57 18.69
N SER A 156 -29.32 -5.37 18.28
CA SER A 156 -29.89 -4.03 18.01
C SER A 156 -29.85 -3.09 19.21
N LYS A 157 -29.72 -3.64 20.43
CA LYS A 157 -29.62 -2.87 21.69
C LYS A 157 -28.17 -2.46 22.02
N LEU A 158 -27.18 -2.92 21.26
CA LEU A 158 -25.76 -2.60 21.47
C LEU A 158 -25.41 -1.26 20.80
N SER A 159 -25.03 -0.26 21.60
CA SER A 159 -24.91 1.14 21.17
C SER A 159 -23.77 1.46 20.19
N ASN A 160 -22.76 0.58 20.11
CA ASN A 160 -21.59 0.78 19.26
C ASN A 160 -21.53 -0.13 18.05
N ILE A 161 -22.55 -0.98 17.87
CA ILE A 161 -22.68 -1.87 16.71
C ILE A 161 -23.84 -1.37 15.85
N THR A 162 -23.64 -1.35 14.54
CA THR A 162 -24.71 -1.10 13.58
C THR A 162 -24.92 -2.36 12.74
N ILE A 163 -26.15 -2.90 12.74
CA ILE A 163 -26.49 -4.04 11.90
C ILE A 163 -26.64 -3.53 10.46
N GLU A 164 -25.57 -3.59 9.69
CA GLU A 164 -25.53 -3.13 8.29
C GLU A 164 -26.03 -4.22 7.34
N GLY A 165 -25.67 -5.48 7.62
CA GLY A 165 -25.96 -6.59 6.73
C GLY A 165 -26.53 -7.83 7.40
N ILE A 166 -27.18 -8.67 6.61
CA ILE A 166 -27.59 -10.03 6.96
C ILE A 166 -27.40 -10.95 5.77
N PHE A 167 -26.90 -12.16 6.01
CA PHE A 167 -26.66 -13.11 4.95
C PHE A 167 -26.76 -14.58 5.36
N SER A 168 -26.97 -15.42 4.35
CA SER A 168 -26.79 -16.86 4.45
C SER A 168 -25.94 -17.37 3.29
N HIS A 169 -25.71 -18.68 3.22
CA HIS A 169 -24.93 -19.32 2.16
C HIS A 169 -25.60 -20.62 1.69
N LEU A 170 -25.84 -20.74 0.39
CA LEU A 170 -26.35 -21.97 -0.19
C LEU A 170 -25.27 -23.06 -0.21
N ALA A 171 -25.63 -24.26 0.20
CA ALA A 171 -24.72 -25.38 0.33
C ALA A 171 -24.42 -26.08 -0.99
N SER A 172 -25.35 -26.03 -1.94
CA SER A 172 -25.28 -26.79 -3.19
C SER A 172 -25.83 -26.01 -4.38
N SER A 173 -25.56 -24.71 -4.43
CA SER A 173 -26.04 -23.81 -5.51
C SER A 173 -25.50 -24.15 -6.90
N GLU A 174 -24.51 -25.02 -6.97
CA GLU A 174 -23.98 -25.68 -8.18
C GLU A 174 -25.03 -26.53 -8.91
N LYS A 175 -26.13 -26.91 -8.22
CA LYS A 175 -27.17 -27.80 -8.73
C LYS A 175 -28.55 -27.24 -8.40
N ILE A 176 -29.51 -27.47 -9.28
CA ILE A 176 -30.92 -27.15 -9.02
C ILE A 176 -31.55 -28.29 -8.23
N ILE A 177 -31.64 -28.15 -6.90
CA ILE A 177 -32.19 -29.18 -5.99
C ILE A 177 -33.16 -28.58 -4.96
N PRO A 178 -34.13 -29.37 -4.43
CA PRO A 178 -35.08 -28.90 -3.41
C PRO A 178 -34.46 -28.39 -2.11
N TYR A 179 -33.23 -28.80 -1.80
CA TYR A 179 -32.56 -28.37 -0.57
C TYR A 179 -32.24 -26.86 -0.59
N ASN A 180 -31.81 -26.31 -1.73
CA ASN A 180 -31.51 -24.88 -1.84
C ASN A 180 -32.80 -24.03 -1.73
N GLU A 181 -33.92 -24.52 -2.26
CA GLU A 181 -35.25 -23.89 -2.08
C GLU A 181 -35.66 -23.87 -0.60
N LYS A 182 -35.36 -24.95 0.14
CA LYS A 182 -35.58 -24.99 1.58
C LYS A 182 -34.72 -23.97 2.32
N GLN A 183 -33.44 -23.84 1.97
CA GLN A 183 -32.55 -22.82 2.53
C GLN A 183 -33.08 -21.41 2.25
N TRP A 184 -33.50 -21.14 1.01
CA TRP A 184 -34.13 -19.87 0.63
C TRP A 184 -35.39 -19.59 1.44
N LYS A 185 -36.30 -20.57 1.55
CA LYS A 185 -37.53 -20.43 2.33
C LYS A 185 -37.25 -20.06 3.80
N HIS A 186 -36.28 -20.71 4.43
CA HIS A 186 -35.88 -20.35 5.80
C HIS A 186 -35.39 -18.90 5.87
N PHE A 187 -34.58 -18.47 4.91
CA PHE A 187 -34.04 -17.11 4.88
C PHE A 187 -35.12 -16.05 4.59
N SER A 188 -35.99 -16.29 3.61
CA SER A 188 -37.03 -15.34 3.21
C SER A 188 -38.08 -15.14 4.30
N VAL A 189 -38.45 -16.22 5.02
CA VAL A 189 -39.34 -16.12 6.19
C VAL A 189 -38.70 -15.28 7.29
N LEU A 190 -37.43 -15.55 7.62
CA LEU A 190 -36.70 -14.75 8.61
C LEU A 190 -36.65 -13.25 8.22
N LEU A 191 -36.39 -12.93 6.95
CA LEU A 191 -36.38 -11.54 6.48
C LEU A 191 -37.76 -10.86 6.64
N ALA A 192 -38.85 -11.59 6.42
CA ALA A 192 -40.21 -11.09 6.64
C ALA A 192 -40.50 -10.87 8.14
N ASP A 193 -40.03 -11.76 9.01
CA ASP A 193 -40.19 -11.64 10.47
C ASP A 193 -39.41 -10.44 11.04
N ILE A 194 -38.19 -10.21 10.54
CA ILE A 194 -37.35 -9.04 10.89
C ILE A 194 -38.07 -7.75 10.50
N THR A 195 -38.61 -7.70 9.28
CA THR A 195 -39.35 -6.53 8.76
C THR A 195 -40.62 -6.28 9.59
N SER A 196 -41.36 -7.33 9.93
CA SER A 196 -42.57 -7.25 10.76
C SER A 196 -42.27 -6.80 12.20
N SER A 197 -41.04 -7.01 12.65
CA SER A 197 -40.55 -6.53 13.96
C SER A 197 -40.08 -5.06 13.93
N GLY A 198 -40.24 -4.37 12.79
CA GLY A 198 -39.86 -2.97 12.62
C GLY A 198 -38.36 -2.72 12.45
N ILE A 199 -37.57 -3.76 12.16
CA ILE A 199 -36.13 -3.66 11.93
C ILE A 199 -35.88 -3.64 10.44
N GLU A 200 -35.14 -2.64 9.96
CA GLU A 200 -34.66 -2.57 8.59
C GLU A 200 -33.16 -2.90 8.55
N ILE A 201 -32.78 -3.90 7.73
CA ILE A 201 -31.38 -4.25 7.48
C ILE A 201 -31.07 -3.92 6.01
N PRO A 202 -30.22 -2.92 5.74
CA PRO A 202 -30.08 -2.34 4.41
C PRO A 202 -29.37 -3.27 3.42
N ILE A 203 -28.51 -4.18 3.87
CA ILE A 203 -27.78 -5.09 2.98
C ILE A 203 -28.18 -6.54 3.25
N ARG A 204 -28.77 -7.20 2.26
CA ARG A 204 -29.28 -8.58 2.31
C ARG A 204 -28.66 -9.35 1.17
N HIS A 205 -27.98 -10.45 1.47
CA HIS A 205 -27.28 -11.22 0.43
C HIS A 205 -27.28 -12.71 0.73
N ILE A 206 -27.50 -13.56 -0.28
CA ILE A 206 -27.41 -15.03 -0.13
C ILE A 206 -26.58 -15.66 -1.26
N ASP A 207 -26.69 -15.09 -2.46
CA ASP A 207 -26.18 -15.64 -3.71
C ASP A 207 -24.65 -15.70 -3.75
N ASN A 208 -24.13 -16.92 -3.92
CA ASN A 208 -22.77 -17.16 -4.39
C ASN A 208 -22.77 -17.35 -5.92
N SER A 209 -21.62 -17.64 -6.53
CA SER A 209 -21.52 -17.77 -7.99
C SER A 209 -22.50 -18.78 -8.61
N GLY A 210 -22.73 -19.93 -7.98
CA GLY A 210 -23.70 -20.92 -8.45
C GLY A 210 -25.14 -20.40 -8.38
N ALA A 211 -25.48 -19.66 -7.31
CA ALA A 211 -26.82 -19.10 -7.13
C ALA A 211 -27.14 -18.03 -8.18
N ILE A 212 -26.17 -17.19 -8.52
CA ILE A 212 -26.31 -16.18 -9.58
C ILE A 212 -26.72 -16.82 -10.92
N LEU A 213 -26.22 -18.03 -11.21
CA LEU A 213 -26.50 -18.75 -12.46
C LEU A 213 -27.75 -19.63 -12.39
N ASN A 214 -27.99 -20.28 -11.24
CA ASN A 214 -28.99 -21.34 -11.11
C ASN A 214 -30.29 -20.89 -10.42
N TYR A 215 -30.25 -19.80 -9.66
CA TYR A 215 -31.35 -19.31 -8.84
C TYR A 215 -31.52 -17.79 -8.99
N PRO A 216 -31.76 -17.28 -10.21
CA PRO A 216 -31.87 -15.84 -10.46
C PRO A 216 -33.02 -15.15 -9.72
N ASP A 217 -33.96 -15.90 -9.14
CA ASP A 217 -35.12 -15.37 -8.40
C ASP A 217 -34.84 -15.15 -6.91
N PHE A 218 -33.73 -15.68 -6.36
CA PHE A 218 -33.37 -15.44 -4.94
C PHE A 218 -32.77 -14.04 -4.72
N LYS A 219 -32.62 -13.24 -5.78
CA LYS A 219 -31.94 -11.95 -5.81
C LYS A 219 -32.47 -11.00 -4.74
N LEU A 220 -31.61 -10.80 -3.74
CA LEU A 220 -31.72 -9.70 -2.79
C LEU A 220 -31.02 -8.46 -3.37
N ASN A 221 -30.55 -7.55 -2.54
CA ASN A 221 -29.93 -6.31 -3.02
C ASN A 221 -28.40 -6.38 -3.16
N MET A 222 -27.77 -7.49 -2.75
CA MET A 222 -26.36 -7.73 -3.04
C MET A 222 -26.04 -9.21 -3.27
N VAL A 223 -25.12 -9.51 -4.19
CA VAL A 223 -24.60 -10.87 -4.44
C VAL A 223 -23.12 -10.99 -4.03
N ARG A 224 -22.60 -12.22 -3.88
CA ARG A 224 -21.20 -12.50 -3.51
C ARG A 224 -20.49 -13.39 -4.53
N PRO A 225 -20.23 -12.88 -5.75
CA PRO A 225 -19.52 -13.66 -6.75
C PRO A 225 -18.07 -13.90 -6.30
N GLY A 226 -17.63 -15.15 -6.49
CA GLY A 226 -16.26 -15.60 -6.22
C GLY A 226 -15.70 -16.25 -7.48
N ILE A 227 -15.81 -17.58 -7.59
CA ILE A 227 -15.21 -18.36 -8.68
C ILE A 227 -15.52 -17.83 -10.09
N MET A 228 -16.75 -17.34 -10.32
CA MET A 228 -17.16 -16.86 -11.65
C MET A 228 -16.45 -15.56 -12.07
N THR A 229 -16.04 -14.71 -11.12
CA THR A 229 -15.29 -13.48 -11.45
C THR A 229 -13.91 -13.84 -12.00
N TYR A 230 -13.36 -14.97 -11.55
CA TYR A 230 -12.08 -15.50 -12.00
C TYR A 230 -12.18 -16.30 -13.31
N GLY A 231 -13.38 -16.36 -13.92
CA GLY A 231 -13.59 -16.93 -15.24
C GLY A 231 -13.85 -18.43 -15.25
N LEU A 232 -14.26 -18.99 -14.12
CA LEU A 232 -14.49 -20.41 -13.94
C LEU A 232 -15.97 -20.64 -13.60
N TYR A 233 -16.57 -21.62 -14.29
CA TYR A 233 -17.92 -22.04 -14.00
C TYR A 233 -17.96 -22.85 -12.70
N PRO A 234 -18.94 -22.57 -11.83
CA PRO A 234 -19.17 -23.35 -10.62
C PRO A 234 -19.34 -24.86 -10.91
N SER A 235 -20.19 -25.20 -11.90
CA SER A 235 -20.42 -26.55 -12.42
C SER A 235 -20.23 -26.60 -13.96
N PRO A 236 -19.82 -27.74 -14.56
CA PRO A 236 -19.78 -27.89 -16.02
C PRO A 236 -21.12 -27.60 -16.72
N ASP A 237 -22.25 -27.86 -16.05
CA ASP A 237 -23.59 -27.62 -16.60
C ASP A 237 -23.93 -26.13 -16.75
N ASP A 238 -23.09 -25.23 -16.21
CA ASP A 238 -23.31 -23.79 -16.21
C ASP A 238 -22.66 -23.06 -17.39
N GLU A 239 -21.87 -23.74 -18.24
CA GLU A 239 -21.11 -23.12 -19.32
C GLU A 239 -21.97 -22.31 -20.30
N SER A 240 -23.22 -22.71 -20.51
CA SER A 240 -24.17 -22.02 -21.40
C SER A 240 -24.83 -20.77 -20.79
N LYS A 241 -24.73 -20.57 -19.47
CA LYS A 241 -25.51 -19.55 -18.74
C LYS A 241 -24.80 -18.21 -18.64
N ALA A 242 -23.48 -18.18 -18.82
CA ALA A 242 -22.68 -16.96 -18.75
C ALA A 242 -21.53 -17.04 -19.75
N ARG A 243 -21.00 -15.89 -20.16
CA ARG A 243 -19.75 -15.81 -20.91
C ARG A 243 -18.60 -15.48 -19.96
N LEU A 244 -17.88 -16.51 -19.53
CA LEU A 244 -16.74 -16.37 -18.62
C LEU A 244 -15.42 -16.61 -19.35
N ALA A 245 -14.42 -15.80 -19.04
CA ALA A 245 -13.06 -15.88 -19.57
C ALA A 245 -12.07 -16.11 -18.43
N GLN A 246 -11.31 -17.21 -18.50
CA GLN A 246 -10.34 -17.60 -17.48
C GLN A 246 -9.30 -16.48 -17.24
N VAL A 247 -9.10 -16.13 -15.97
CA VAL A 247 -8.22 -15.02 -15.57
C VAL A 247 -6.78 -15.49 -15.32
N MET A 248 -6.59 -16.62 -14.64
CA MET A 248 -5.26 -17.15 -14.32
C MET A 248 -4.66 -17.98 -15.46
N SER A 249 -3.35 -17.86 -15.67
CA SER A 249 -2.53 -18.88 -16.33
C SER A 249 -1.29 -19.18 -15.49
N PHE A 250 -0.92 -20.45 -15.33
CA PHE A 250 0.32 -20.85 -14.66
C PHE A 250 1.28 -21.43 -15.68
N LYS A 251 2.47 -20.84 -15.77
CA LYS A 251 3.43 -21.07 -16.83
C LYS A 251 4.85 -21.28 -16.30
N THR A 252 5.66 -21.94 -17.10
CA THR A 252 7.09 -22.20 -16.86
C THR A 252 7.79 -22.41 -18.19
N SER A 253 9.04 -22.88 -18.15
CA SER A 253 9.84 -23.14 -19.33
C SER A 253 10.58 -24.45 -19.23
N ILE A 254 10.89 -25.02 -20.39
CA ILE A 254 11.75 -26.20 -20.47
C ILE A 254 13.16 -25.81 -20.05
N VAL A 255 13.72 -26.53 -19.08
CA VAL A 255 15.11 -26.33 -18.61
C VAL A 255 16.06 -27.39 -19.13
N LEU A 256 15.53 -28.56 -19.53
CA LEU A 256 16.33 -29.66 -20.04
C LEU A 256 15.50 -30.48 -21.03
N LEU A 257 16.16 -30.95 -22.09
CA LEU A 257 15.64 -31.96 -23.01
C LEU A 257 16.62 -33.13 -23.04
N LYS A 258 16.10 -34.35 -22.96
CA LYS A 258 16.90 -35.57 -23.05
C LYS A 258 16.15 -36.67 -23.77
N ASP A 259 16.85 -37.37 -24.65
CA ASP A 259 16.35 -38.58 -25.29
C ASP A 259 16.71 -39.80 -24.43
N PHE A 260 15.70 -40.65 -24.18
CA PHE A 260 15.84 -41.88 -23.41
C PHE A 260 15.57 -43.08 -24.32
N PRO A 261 16.34 -44.18 -24.18
CA PRO A 261 16.07 -45.43 -24.91
C PRO A 261 14.78 -46.08 -24.39
N GLU A 262 14.31 -47.10 -25.10
CA GLU A 262 13.26 -47.99 -24.62
C GLU A 262 13.67 -48.71 -23.32
N GLY A 263 12.72 -48.96 -22.42
CA GLY A 263 12.94 -49.67 -21.15
C GLY A 263 13.51 -48.81 -20.01
N TYR A 264 13.64 -47.50 -20.19
CA TYR A 264 14.21 -46.59 -19.20
C TYR A 264 13.17 -46.04 -18.23
N GLY A 265 13.50 -45.99 -16.93
CA GLY A 265 12.63 -45.47 -15.89
C GLY A 265 12.70 -43.94 -15.73
N ILE A 266 11.53 -43.29 -15.61
CA ILE A 266 11.41 -41.84 -15.43
C ILE A 266 10.80 -41.50 -14.06
N GLY A 267 11.47 -40.60 -13.33
CA GLY A 267 11.02 -40.09 -12.02
C GLY A 267 11.21 -41.08 -10.87
N TYR A 268 10.82 -40.66 -9.65
CA TYR A 268 10.96 -41.48 -8.45
C TYR A 268 10.19 -42.81 -8.57
N GLY A 269 10.83 -43.90 -8.16
CA GLY A 269 10.24 -45.24 -8.17
C GLY A 269 10.01 -45.80 -9.58
N SER A 270 10.53 -45.15 -10.63
CA SER A 270 10.42 -45.59 -12.03
C SER A 270 8.98 -45.93 -12.44
N THR A 271 8.02 -45.11 -12.01
CA THR A 271 6.59 -45.36 -12.25
C THR A 271 6.16 -45.19 -13.69
N TYR A 272 7.04 -44.63 -14.54
CA TYR A 272 6.90 -44.61 -15.98
C TYR A 272 8.13 -45.25 -16.60
N ILE A 273 7.91 -46.25 -17.45
CA ILE A 273 8.94 -46.91 -18.24
C ILE A 273 8.71 -46.56 -19.72
N THR A 274 9.74 -46.05 -20.39
CA THR A 274 9.67 -45.71 -21.81
C THR A 274 9.39 -46.97 -22.64
N LYS A 275 8.43 -46.88 -23.57
CA LYS A 275 8.03 -47.99 -24.46
C LYS A 275 8.72 -47.98 -25.82
N LYS A 276 9.50 -46.93 -26.08
CA LYS A 276 10.26 -46.67 -27.30
C LYS A 276 11.31 -45.61 -26.98
N GLN A 277 12.09 -45.19 -27.97
CA GLN A 277 12.88 -43.96 -27.84
C GLN A 277 11.94 -42.78 -27.57
N THR A 278 12.12 -42.14 -26.41
CA THR A 278 11.21 -41.11 -25.90
C THR A 278 12.01 -39.85 -25.57
N ARG A 279 11.57 -38.71 -26.09
CA ARG A 279 12.13 -37.40 -25.75
C ARG A 279 11.40 -36.82 -24.55
N ILE A 280 12.14 -36.53 -23.49
CA ILE A 280 11.61 -36.00 -22.23
C ILE A 280 12.08 -34.56 -22.04
N ALA A 281 11.13 -33.68 -21.77
CA ALA A 281 11.37 -32.33 -21.28
C ALA A 281 11.28 -32.29 -19.75
N THR A 282 12.21 -31.60 -19.10
CA THR A 282 12.13 -31.28 -17.66
C THR A 282 11.74 -29.82 -17.49
N ILE A 283 10.81 -29.55 -16.56
CA ILE A 283 10.41 -28.20 -16.16
C ILE A 283 10.66 -27.98 -14.66
N PRO A 284 10.98 -26.75 -14.23
CA PRO A 284 11.30 -26.40 -12.85
C PRO A 284 10.04 -26.07 -12.04
N VAL A 285 9.06 -26.98 -12.07
CA VAL A 285 7.81 -26.90 -11.31
C VAL A 285 7.52 -28.24 -10.68
N GLY A 286 7.20 -28.23 -9.39
CA GLY A 286 6.77 -29.43 -8.67
C GLY A 286 5.66 -29.16 -7.64
N TYR A 287 5.45 -30.10 -6.72
CA TYR A 287 4.43 -29.95 -5.68
C TYR A 287 4.73 -28.82 -4.68
N GLY A 288 6.01 -28.41 -4.55
CA GLY A 288 6.40 -27.22 -3.77
C GLY A 288 5.89 -25.90 -4.37
N ASP A 289 5.59 -25.89 -5.67
CA ASP A 289 4.94 -24.78 -6.37
C ASP A 289 3.41 -24.93 -6.41
N GLY A 290 2.87 -26.00 -5.81
CA GLY A 290 1.44 -26.32 -5.81
C GLY A 290 0.96 -27.18 -6.97
N TYR A 291 1.85 -27.67 -7.85
CA TYR A 291 1.49 -28.64 -8.88
C TYR A 291 1.43 -30.04 -8.27
N GLY A 292 0.23 -30.45 -7.84
CA GLY A 292 0.03 -31.56 -6.91
C GLY A 292 0.63 -32.89 -7.35
N PHE A 293 1.25 -33.61 -6.40
CA PHE A 293 1.81 -34.95 -6.61
C PHE A 293 0.81 -35.94 -7.23
N ILE A 294 -0.47 -35.78 -6.89
CA ILE A 294 -1.58 -36.58 -7.44
C ILE A 294 -1.58 -36.57 -8.96
N LEU A 295 -1.10 -35.50 -9.62
CA LEU A 295 -1.06 -35.39 -11.09
C LEU A 295 0.04 -36.24 -11.76
N SER A 296 0.84 -36.98 -10.99
CA SER A 296 1.86 -37.90 -11.53
C SER A 296 1.24 -38.88 -12.53
N ASN A 297 1.83 -39.01 -13.72
CA ASN A 297 1.35 -39.85 -14.83
C ASN A 297 -0.05 -39.53 -15.40
N GLN A 298 -0.73 -38.47 -14.94
CA GLN A 298 -2.06 -38.08 -15.43
C GLN A 298 -2.18 -36.61 -15.83
N GLY A 299 -1.28 -35.76 -15.32
CA GLY A 299 -1.16 -34.36 -15.68
C GLY A 299 -0.83 -34.17 -17.16
N LYS A 300 -1.14 -32.97 -17.66
CA LYS A 300 -0.78 -32.54 -19.01
C LYS A 300 -0.23 -31.12 -18.93
N ALA A 301 0.57 -30.77 -19.92
CA ALA A 301 1.04 -29.42 -20.19
C ALA A 301 0.77 -29.05 -21.65
N LEU A 302 0.72 -27.75 -21.96
CA LEU A 302 0.74 -27.25 -23.34
C LEU A 302 2.13 -26.74 -23.69
N ILE A 303 2.65 -27.21 -24.82
CA ILE A 303 3.93 -26.77 -25.39
C ILE A 303 3.73 -26.57 -26.89
N ARG A 304 4.04 -25.38 -27.39
CA ARG A 304 3.81 -24.98 -28.79
C ARG A 304 2.37 -25.26 -29.27
N GLY A 305 1.40 -25.07 -28.39
CA GLY A 305 -0.02 -25.28 -28.67
C GLY A 305 -0.45 -26.75 -28.78
N LYS A 306 0.39 -27.69 -28.33
CA LYS A 306 0.10 -29.13 -28.30
C LYS A 306 0.08 -29.64 -26.86
N ARG A 307 -0.85 -30.54 -26.54
CA ARG A 307 -0.89 -31.23 -25.24
C ARG A 307 0.21 -32.28 -25.16
N ALA A 308 0.94 -32.28 -24.06
CA ALA A 308 2.00 -33.25 -23.75
C ALA A 308 1.77 -33.83 -22.33
N PRO A 309 1.87 -35.16 -22.15
CA PRO A 309 1.59 -35.79 -20.86
C PRO A 309 2.76 -35.64 -19.88
N ILE A 310 2.43 -35.43 -18.60
CA ILE A 310 3.37 -35.54 -17.49
C ILE A 310 3.67 -37.02 -17.28
N VAL A 311 4.94 -37.39 -17.24
CA VAL A 311 5.40 -38.78 -17.10
C VAL A 311 6.37 -38.92 -15.94
N GLY A 312 6.25 -40.01 -15.19
CA GLY A 312 6.93 -40.22 -13.92
C GLY A 312 6.25 -39.49 -12.76
N ARG A 313 6.78 -39.71 -11.55
CA ARG A 313 6.35 -38.99 -10.35
C ARG A 313 6.80 -37.53 -10.40
N ILE A 314 5.89 -36.62 -10.04
CA ILE A 314 6.19 -35.20 -9.80
C ILE A 314 7.05 -35.08 -8.54
N SER A 315 8.19 -34.40 -8.64
CA SER A 315 9.10 -34.12 -7.52
C SER A 315 8.75 -32.78 -6.85
N MET A 316 9.50 -32.40 -5.81
CA MET A 316 9.23 -31.16 -5.06
C MET A 316 9.31 -29.91 -5.94
N ASP A 317 10.32 -29.84 -6.81
CA ASP A 317 10.63 -28.63 -7.59
C ASP A 317 10.69 -28.88 -9.11
N MET A 318 10.47 -30.12 -9.56
CA MET A 318 10.58 -30.48 -10.99
C MET A 318 9.58 -31.57 -11.38
N CYS A 319 9.18 -31.57 -12.65
CA CYS A 319 8.48 -32.67 -13.28
C CYS A 319 8.93 -32.86 -14.74
N THR A 320 8.58 -34.02 -15.29
CA THR A 320 8.99 -34.46 -16.62
C THR A 320 7.80 -34.65 -17.53
N ILE A 321 7.96 -34.29 -18.80
CA ILE A 321 6.92 -34.29 -19.83
C ILE A 321 7.43 -35.06 -21.04
N ASP A 322 6.62 -35.98 -21.57
CA ASP A 322 6.91 -36.63 -22.85
C ASP A 322 6.58 -35.68 -24.00
N VAL A 323 7.61 -35.28 -24.74
CA VAL A 323 7.51 -34.35 -25.87
C VAL A 323 7.91 -35.02 -27.20
N THR A 324 7.91 -36.35 -27.25
CA THR A 324 8.34 -37.12 -28.44
C THR A 324 7.57 -36.72 -29.71
N HIS A 325 6.29 -36.36 -29.59
CA HIS A 325 5.43 -35.91 -30.71
C HIS A 325 5.55 -34.41 -31.03
N ILE A 326 6.45 -33.69 -30.37
CA ILE A 326 6.71 -32.25 -30.54
C ILE A 326 8.19 -32.08 -30.93
N PRO A 327 8.57 -32.34 -32.20
CA PRO A 327 9.98 -32.39 -32.60
C PRO A 327 10.71 -31.04 -32.47
N ASP A 328 10.01 -29.93 -32.69
CA ASP A 328 10.57 -28.56 -32.63
C ASP A 328 10.69 -27.99 -31.20
N CYS A 329 10.48 -28.85 -30.19
CA CYS A 329 10.58 -28.47 -28.78
C CYS A 329 12.04 -28.15 -28.41
N ALA A 330 12.26 -27.01 -27.75
CA ALA A 330 13.58 -26.52 -27.37
C ALA A 330 13.64 -26.08 -25.90
N VAL A 331 14.84 -26.08 -25.31
CA VAL A 331 15.08 -25.45 -24.00
C VAL A 331 14.71 -23.97 -24.08
N GLY A 332 13.99 -23.47 -23.08
CA GLY A 332 13.43 -22.13 -23.04
C GLY A 332 12.02 -22.00 -23.63
N ASP A 333 11.47 -23.03 -24.26
CA ASP A 333 10.08 -23.00 -24.73
C ASP A 333 9.10 -22.83 -23.56
N GLU A 334 8.09 -21.99 -23.77
CA GLU A 334 7.00 -21.77 -22.82
C GLU A 334 6.14 -23.03 -22.66
N VAL A 335 5.94 -23.42 -21.42
CA VAL A 335 5.08 -24.52 -20.99
C VAL A 335 3.92 -23.96 -20.18
N VAL A 336 2.68 -24.24 -20.59
CA VAL A 336 1.46 -23.82 -19.87
C VAL A 336 0.88 -25.01 -19.10
N LEU A 337 0.80 -24.89 -17.78
CA LEU A 337 0.26 -25.91 -16.88
C LEU A 337 -1.21 -25.67 -16.52
N LEU A 338 -1.63 -24.41 -16.56
CA LEU A 338 -3.02 -23.95 -16.47
C LEU A 338 -3.15 -22.73 -17.38
N GLY A 339 -4.18 -22.66 -18.23
CA GLY A 339 -4.34 -21.57 -19.19
C GLY A 339 -4.42 -22.03 -20.64
N ARG A 340 -4.30 -21.08 -21.56
CA ARG A 340 -4.38 -21.30 -23.01
C ARG A 340 -3.02 -21.14 -23.68
N GLN A 341 -2.80 -21.96 -24.71
CA GLN A 341 -1.68 -21.81 -25.63
C GLN A 341 -2.16 -22.16 -27.04
N GLY A 342 -2.20 -21.18 -27.94
CA GLY A 342 -2.83 -21.36 -29.25
C GLY A 342 -4.33 -21.65 -29.11
N LYS A 343 -4.80 -22.75 -29.73
CA LYS A 343 -6.20 -23.18 -29.67
C LYS A 343 -6.50 -24.10 -28.48
N GLU A 344 -5.48 -24.61 -27.81
CA GLU A 344 -5.61 -25.53 -26.68
C GLU A 344 -5.75 -24.79 -25.35
N CYS A 345 -6.42 -25.41 -24.38
CA CYS A 345 -6.64 -24.89 -23.03
C CYS A 345 -6.56 -26.02 -22.00
N ILE A 346 -5.85 -25.79 -20.90
CA ILE A 346 -5.95 -26.62 -19.68
C ILE A 346 -6.62 -25.76 -18.62
N SER A 347 -7.88 -26.06 -18.31
CA SER A 347 -8.66 -25.30 -17.32
C SER A 347 -8.43 -25.82 -15.90
N ALA A 348 -8.73 -24.99 -14.91
CA ALA A 348 -8.72 -25.42 -13.51
C ALA A 348 -9.70 -26.59 -13.25
N ASN A 349 -10.86 -26.61 -13.92
CA ASN A 349 -11.83 -27.70 -13.84
C ASN A 349 -11.26 -29.02 -14.41
N GLU A 350 -10.48 -28.98 -15.51
CA GLU A 350 -9.83 -30.19 -16.04
C GLU A 350 -8.81 -30.76 -15.04
N ILE A 351 -8.01 -29.90 -14.41
CA ILE A 351 -7.03 -30.31 -13.40
C ILE A 351 -7.73 -30.89 -12.17
N ALA A 352 -8.78 -30.21 -11.70
CA ALA A 352 -9.57 -30.62 -10.55
C ALA A 352 -10.21 -32.00 -10.77
N ALA A 353 -10.78 -32.26 -11.95
CA ALA A 353 -11.37 -33.55 -12.30
C ALA A 353 -10.34 -34.70 -12.22
N LYS A 354 -9.10 -34.49 -12.70
CA LYS A 354 -8.03 -35.50 -12.60
C LYS A 354 -7.52 -35.69 -11.17
N ALA A 355 -7.47 -34.61 -10.40
CA ALA A 355 -7.02 -34.64 -9.01
C ALA A 355 -8.10 -35.13 -8.04
N GLY A 356 -9.36 -35.30 -8.48
CA GLY A 356 -10.48 -35.68 -7.61
C GLY A 356 -10.89 -34.57 -6.65
N THR A 357 -10.80 -33.31 -7.08
CA THR A 357 -11.10 -32.12 -6.28
C THR A 357 -11.90 -31.07 -7.08
N ILE A 358 -11.95 -29.83 -6.60
CA ILE A 358 -12.63 -28.67 -7.18
C ILE A 358 -11.63 -27.60 -7.65
N SER A 359 -12.02 -26.81 -8.64
CA SER A 359 -11.16 -25.75 -9.21
C SER A 359 -10.73 -24.68 -8.20
N TYR A 360 -11.54 -24.45 -7.16
CA TYR A 360 -11.21 -23.57 -6.05
C TYR A 360 -9.89 -23.95 -5.38
N GLU A 361 -9.69 -25.25 -5.08
CA GLU A 361 -8.45 -25.73 -4.46
C GLU A 361 -7.26 -25.58 -5.43
N VAL A 362 -7.48 -25.95 -6.69
CA VAL A 362 -6.47 -25.87 -7.75
C VAL A 362 -5.93 -24.45 -7.89
N LEU A 363 -6.80 -23.43 -7.94
CA LEU A 363 -6.40 -22.03 -8.06
C LEU A 363 -5.65 -21.51 -6.83
N CYS A 364 -6.10 -21.89 -5.63
CA CYS A 364 -5.45 -21.49 -4.37
C CYS A 364 -4.05 -22.11 -4.20
N ALA A 365 -3.85 -23.33 -4.71
CA ALA A 365 -2.61 -24.08 -4.59
C ALA A 365 -1.58 -23.69 -5.67
N LEU A 366 -1.99 -23.60 -6.93
CA LEU A 366 -1.07 -23.48 -8.06
C LEU A 366 -0.23 -22.20 -8.03
N GLY A 367 1.03 -22.37 -8.42
CA GLY A 367 2.02 -21.31 -8.50
C GLY A 367 2.31 -20.66 -7.15
N LYS A 368 2.18 -21.33 -6.00
CA LYS A 368 2.34 -20.70 -4.67
C LYS A 368 3.65 -19.91 -4.49
N ARG A 369 4.76 -20.40 -5.08
CA ARG A 369 6.08 -19.73 -5.08
C ARG A 369 6.33 -18.83 -6.29
N ALA A 370 5.44 -18.86 -7.28
CA ALA A 370 5.58 -18.13 -8.52
C ALA A 370 5.14 -16.66 -8.36
N PRO A 371 5.86 -15.70 -8.96
CA PRO A 371 5.40 -14.32 -9.04
C PRO A 371 4.11 -14.23 -9.87
N ARG A 372 3.22 -13.32 -9.48
CA ARG A 372 2.05 -12.92 -10.27
C ARG A 372 2.43 -11.76 -11.18
N ILE A 373 2.09 -11.89 -12.45
CA ILE A 373 2.25 -10.88 -13.49
C ILE A 373 0.84 -10.48 -13.92
N PHE A 374 0.44 -9.24 -13.62
CA PHE A 374 -0.87 -8.75 -14.00
C PHE A 374 -0.81 -8.14 -15.39
N LEU A 375 -1.65 -8.65 -16.29
CA LEU A 375 -1.73 -8.23 -17.68
C LEU A 375 -2.97 -7.35 -17.88
N GLN A 376 -2.80 -6.17 -18.49
CA GLN A 376 -3.89 -5.29 -18.89
C GLN A 376 -3.60 -4.75 -20.31
N LYS A 377 -4.08 -5.47 -21.32
CA LYS A 377 -3.84 -5.21 -22.75
C LYS A 377 -4.59 -3.94 -23.16
N GLY A 378 -3.87 -2.82 -23.20
CA GLY A 378 -4.41 -1.51 -23.56
C GLY A 378 -3.87 -0.36 -22.71
N LYS A 379 -3.18 -0.67 -21.61
CA LYS A 379 -2.30 0.26 -20.91
C LYS A 379 -0.87 -0.23 -21.07
N THR A 380 0.03 0.64 -21.53
CA THR A 380 1.43 0.30 -21.82
C THR A 380 2.28 0.04 -20.57
N ASP A 381 1.69 0.16 -19.38
CA ASP A 381 2.38 -0.10 -18.12
C ASP A 381 1.94 -1.45 -17.56
N ALA A 382 2.77 -2.48 -17.76
CA ALA A 382 2.65 -3.73 -17.04
C ALA A 382 2.82 -3.45 -15.54
N VAL A 383 1.87 -3.89 -14.71
CA VAL A 383 2.06 -3.88 -13.26
C VAL A 383 3.28 -4.76 -12.98
N GLU A 384 4.26 -4.23 -12.24
CA GLU A 384 5.48 -4.97 -11.94
C GLU A 384 5.14 -6.32 -11.27
N PRO A 385 5.84 -7.42 -11.65
CA PRO A 385 5.60 -8.73 -11.06
C PRO A 385 5.71 -8.68 -9.53
N ARG A 386 4.67 -9.12 -8.83
CA ARG A 386 4.69 -9.21 -7.36
C ARG A 386 4.72 -10.68 -6.95
N LEU A 387 5.65 -11.02 -6.06
CA LEU A 387 5.61 -12.32 -5.39
C LEU A 387 4.33 -12.40 -4.56
N ARG A 388 3.75 -13.61 -4.49
CA ARG A 388 2.68 -13.90 -3.55
C ARG A 388 3.19 -13.59 -2.15
N ARG A 389 2.68 -12.53 -1.53
CA ARG A 389 2.98 -12.22 -0.14
C ARG A 389 2.08 -13.12 0.71
N ILE A 390 2.68 -14.04 1.44
CA ILE A 390 2.00 -14.62 2.60
C ILE A 390 2.02 -13.49 3.62
N PHE A 391 0.87 -12.86 3.86
CA PHE A 391 0.75 -11.88 4.91
C PHE A 391 0.95 -12.61 6.25
N ILE A 392 1.97 -12.20 7.00
CA ILE A 392 2.24 -12.70 8.35
C ILE A 392 1.76 -11.61 9.31
N PRO A 393 0.72 -11.84 10.12
CA PRO A 393 0.05 -10.79 10.91
C PRO A 393 0.96 -10.02 11.88
N ASP A 394 2.04 -10.67 12.34
CA ASP A 394 3.04 -10.06 13.23
C ASP A 394 4.16 -9.31 12.48
N GLU A 395 4.20 -9.34 11.14
CA GLU A 395 5.16 -8.55 10.36
C GLU A 395 4.86 -7.04 10.37
N GLU A 396 3.65 -6.64 10.73
CA GLU A 396 3.35 -5.24 11.06
C GLU A 396 4.02 -4.77 12.36
N LYS A 397 4.36 -5.68 13.29
CA LYS A 397 4.75 -5.33 14.66
C LYS A 397 6.25 -5.26 14.91
N SER A 398 7.06 -5.24 13.87
CA SER A 398 8.47 -4.97 14.06
C SER A 398 8.89 -3.92 13.05
N ILE A 399 8.50 -2.67 13.34
CA ILE A 399 9.26 -1.48 12.90
C ILE A 399 10.75 -1.81 13.06
N SER A 400 11.15 -2.38 14.20
CA SER A 400 12.51 -2.88 14.42
C SER A 400 13.04 -3.88 13.38
N ARG A 401 12.22 -4.77 12.80
CA ARG A 401 12.63 -5.72 11.75
C ARG A 401 12.68 -5.04 10.39
N ILE A 402 11.72 -4.18 10.07
CA ILE A 402 11.77 -3.36 8.84
C ILE A 402 13.00 -2.45 8.90
N ASP A 403 13.21 -1.78 10.02
CA ASP A 403 14.37 -0.96 10.33
C ASP A 403 15.65 -1.78 10.22
N ASN A 404 15.70 -2.98 10.79
CA ASN A 404 16.85 -3.87 10.66
C ASN A 404 17.07 -4.30 9.21
N ILE A 405 16.02 -4.57 8.43
CA ILE A 405 16.13 -4.90 7.00
C ILE A 405 16.67 -3.69 6.23
N ILE A 406 16.10 -2.50 6.43
CA ILE A 406 16.50 -1.27 5.75
C ILE A 406 17.94 -0.90 6.14
N ARG A 407 18.26 -0.93 7.42
CA ARG A 407 19.61 -0.75 7.98
C ARG A 407 20.58 -1.74 7.34
N HIS A 408 20.26 -3.03 7.33
CA HIS A 408 21.11 -4.05 6.73
C HIS A 408 21.27 -3.85 5.21
N CYS A 409 20.21 -3.43 4.50
CA CYS A 409 20.30 -3.07 3.09
C CYS A 409 21.23 -1.86 2.86
N LEU A 410 21.15 -0.83 3.71
CA LEU A 410 22.02 0.34 3.65
C LEU A 410 23.47 -0.02 3.95
N GLN A 411 23.73 -0.81 4.99
CA GLN A 411 25.06 -1.35 5.32
C GLN A 411 25.63 -2.17 4.15
N THR A 412 24.82 -3.07 3.58
CA THR A 412 25.23 -3.92 2.45
C THR A 412 25.55 -3.07 1.21
N ARG A 413 24.74 -2.05 0.94
CA ARG A 413 24.92 -1.17 -0.22
C ARG A 413 26.08 -0.19 -0.04
N ALA A 414 26.29 0.30 1.17
CA ALA A 414 27.43 1.14 1.55
C ALA A 414 28.73 0.33 1.65
N ARG A 415 28.64 -1.00 1.79
CA ARG A 415 29.74 -1.93 2.11
C ARG A 415 30.48 -1.54 3.40
N ASP A 416 29.77 -0.88 4.31
CA ASP A 416 30.31 -0.33 5.54
C ASP A 416 29.16 -0.24 6.55
N GLU A 417 29.36 -0.81 7.74
CA GLU A 417 28.33 -0.90 8.76
C GLU A 417 28.03 0.46 9.40
N GLU A 418 29.08 1.24 9.70
CA GLU A 418 28.96 2.56 10.31
C GLU A 418 28.30 3.54 9.35
N LEU A 419 28.69 3.54 8.09
CA LEU A 419 28.09 4.39 7.05
C LEU A 419 26.63 3.98 6.78
N GLY A 420 26.34 2.67 6.75
CA GLY A 420 24.97 2.18 6.62
C GLY A 420 24.07 2.59 7.78
N ASN A 421 24.61 2.54 9.01
CA ASN A 421 23.93 3.01 10.21
C ASN A 421 23.74 4.53 10.21
N ALA A 422 24.76 5.29 9.79
CA ALA A 422 24.69 6.74 9.67
C ALA A 422 23.63 7.15 8.65
N ILE A 423 23.58 6.52 7.46
CA ILE A 423 22.54 6.80 6.46
C ILE A 423 21.14 6.48 7.02
N TYR A 424 21.02 5.36 7.74
CA TYR A 424 19.76 4.97 8.36
C TYR A 424 19.28 6.02 9.38
N TYR A 425 20.11 6.41 10.35
CA TYR A 425 19.71 7.36 11.39
C TYR A 425 19.57 8.79 10.84
N GLU A 426 20.51 9.26 10.03
CA GLU A 426 20.54 10.63 9.53
C GLU A 426 19.45 10.90 8.49
N MET A 427 19.14 9.92 7.64
CA MET A 427 18.18 10.11 6.56
C MET A 427 16.85 9.39 6.80
N PHE A 428 16.87 8.13 7.21
CA PHE A 428 15.64 7.33 7.31
C PHE A 428 14.87 7.66 8.60
N GLU A 429 15.50 7.62 9.77
CA GLU A 429 14.84 8.03 11.03
C GLU A 429 14.46 9.52 11.03
N THR A 430 15.32 10.40 10.52
CA THR A 430 14.98 11.83 10.42
C THR A 430 13.73 12.08 9.58
N LEU A 431 13.52 11.30 8.50
CA LEU A 431 12.37 11.44 7.60
C LEU A 431 11.14 10.62 8.02
N PHE A 432 11.33 9.47 8.69
CA PHE A 432 10.30 8.46 8.93
C PHE A 432 10.25 7.89 10.36
N GLY A 433 11.22 8.20 11.22
CA GLY A 433 11.41 7.59 12.54
C GLY A 433 10.49 8.11 13.66
N LYS A 434 9.63 9.09 13.39
CA LYS A 434 8.56 9.50 14.31
C LYS A 434 7.22 9.26 13.62
N GLU A 435 6.34 8.47 14.24
CA GLU A 435 5.04 8.03 13.69
C GLU A 435 4.19 9.20 13.14
N ASP A 436 4.36 10.41 13.69
CA ASP A 436 3.61 11.61 13.30
C ASP A 436 4.41 12.65 12.48
N ARG A 437 5.68 12.39 12.12
CA ARG A 437 6.49 13.38 11.38
C ARG A 437 6.16 13.33 9.90
N ARG A 438 5.35 14.28 9.45
CA ARG A 438 4.92 14.43 8.06
C ARG A 438 6.11 14.81 7.15
N LEU A 439 6.26 14.10 6.04
CA LEU A 439 7.27 14.40 5.03
C LEU A 439 6.92 15.69 4.27
N GLU A 440 7.63 16.78 4.55
CA GLU A 440 7.49 18.03 3.78
C GLU A 440 8.58 18.13 2.70
N LEU A 441 8.16 18.33 1.45
CA LEU A 441 9.07 18.57 0.33
C LEU A 441 9.07 20.06 -0.02
N ARG A 442 10.26 20.63 -0.24
CA ARG A 442 10.43 22.02 -0.66
C ARG A 442 11.10 22.11 -2.02
N SER A 443 10.76 23.11 -2.81
CA SER A 443 11.45 23.38 -4.08
C SER A 443 11.67 24.87 -4.32
N GLY A 444 12.67 25.20 -5.14
CA GLY A 444 13.03 26.58 -5.45
C GLY A 444 13.42 27.37 -4.19
N PHE A 445 14.21 26.76 -3.31
CA PHE A 445 14.60 27.37 -2.05
C PHE A 445 15.65 28.45 -2.29
N ARG A 446 15.34 29.67 -1.86
CA ARG A 446 16.26 30.80 -1.90
C ARG A 446 16.39 31.44 -0.53
N TYR A 447 17.62 31.76 -0.17
CA TYR A 447 17.96 32.28 1.16
C TYR A 447 18.98 33.42 1.00
N ASP A 448 18.49 34.65 1.07
CA ASP A 448 19.31 35.85 0.91
C ASP A 448 19.57 36.49 2.28
N ILE A 449 20.84 36.62 2.63
CA ILE A 449 21.32 37.16 3.90
C ILE A 449 22.10 38.42 3.62
N SER A 450 21.79 39.49 4.34
CA SER A 450 22.53 40.74 4.31
C SER A 450 22.96 41.14 5.71
N ILE A 451 24.27 41.23 5.93
CA ILE A 451 24.86 41.69 7.18
C ILE A 451 25.34 43.13 7.01
N ALA A 452 24.93 44.00 7.94
CA ALA A 452 25.30 45.41 7.94
C ALA A 452 25.62 45.92 9.34
N LYS A 453 26.41 47.00 9.43
CA LYS A 453 26.54 47.76 10.68
C LYS A 453 25.19 48.36 11.06
N LEU A 454 24.89 48.39 12.36
CA LEU A 454 23.72 49.10 12.86
C LEU A 454 23.84 50.62 12.59
N PRO A 455 22.73 51.32 12.25
CA PRO A 455 22.72 52.77 12.14
C PRO A 455 23.16 53.43 13.46
N LYS A 456 23.93 54.52 13.41
CA LYS A 456 24.30 55.30 14.60
C LYS A 456 23.06 56.01 15.17
N ALA A 457 22.47 55.51 16.24
CA ALA A 457 21.51 56.26 17.06
C ALA A 457 22.22 56.98 18.21
N LYS A 458 21.73 58.16 18.61
CA LYS A 458 22.28 58.95 19.73
C LYS A 458 22.02 58.21 21.05
N ASN A 459 23.09 58.00 21.83
CA ASN A 459 23.14 57.55 23.23
C ASN A 459 22.81 56.09 23.57
N THR A 460 23.75 55.17 23.31
CA THR A 460 24.10 54.07 24.25
C THR A 460 25.37 53.34 23.77
N ALA A 461 26.29 53.02 24.67
CA ALA A 461 27.59 52.38 24.36
C ALA A 461 27.47 50.94 23.81
N THR A 462 26.30 50.31 23.94
CA THR A 462 25.99 48.91 23.57
C THR A 462 25.82 48.66 22.07
N TYR A 463 25.81 49.68 21.20
CA TYR A 463 25.57 49.50 19.76
C TYR A 463 26.80 49.11 18.93
N LYS A 464 28.02 49.28 19.45
CA LYS A 464 29.24 48.93 18.70
C LYS A 464 29.41 47.42 18.53
N ASP A 465 28.79 46.63 19.41
CA ASP A 465 29.04 45.20 19.54
C ASP A 465 28.07 44.32 18.74
N TYR A 466 27.16 44.91 17.96
CA TYR A 466 26.15 44.18 17.19
C TYR A 466 26.11 44.55 15.70
N LEU A 467 25.67 43.59 14.89
CA LEU A 467 25.40 43.69 13.46
C LEU A 467 23.90 43.48 13.21
N ARG A 468 23.35 44.15 12.20
CA ARG A 468 22.01 43.83 11.68
C ARG A 468 22.15 42.73 10.65
N VAL A 469 21.33 41.68 10.79
CA VAL A 469 21.17 40.62 9.81
C VAL A 469 19.76 40.71 9.27
N SER A 470 19.63 40.92 7.97
CA SER A 470 18.39 40.84 7.23
C SER A 470 18.38 39.55 6.42
N THR A 471 17.30 38.79 6.52
CA THR A 471 17.16 37.48 5.88
C THR A 471 15.86 37.44 5.10
N HIS A 472 15.95 37.17 3.80
CA HIS A 472 14.81 36.76 2.98
C HIS A 472 14.90 35.26 2.75
N VAL A 473 13.86 34.52 3.13
CA VAL A 473 13.73 33.09 2.80
C VAL A 473 12.49 32.86 1.97
N GLU A 474 12.64 32.14 0.87
CA GLU A 474 11.52 31.72 0.03
C GLU A 474 11.64 30.28 -0.43
N TYR A 475 10.51 29.60 -0.54
CA TYR A 475 10.41 28.25 -1.08
C TYR A 475 8.97 27.90 -1.43
N LYS A 476 8.79 26.89 -2.29
CA LYS A 476 7.49 26.29 -2.57
C LYS A 476 7.27 25.04 -1.72
N LYS A 477 6.06 24.88 -1.20
CA LYS A 477 5.60 23.65 -0.51
C LYS A 477 4.11 23.45 -0.67
N THR A 478 3.63 22.24 -0.38
CA THR A 478 2.19 22.02 -0.14
C THR A 478 1.79 22.67 1.18
N PHE A 479 0.88 23.62 1.15
CA PHE A 479 0.39 24.33 2.33
C PHE A 479 -0.66 23.49 3.06
N ARG A 480 -0.63 23.42 4.40
CA ARG A 480 -1.47 22.49 5.17
C ARG A 480 -2.31 23.17 6.25
N ASP A 481 -1.79 24.23 6.87
CA ASP A 481 -2.45 24.92 7.97
C ASP A 481 -2.68 26.39 7.62
N ASN A 482 -3.91 26.88 7.76
CA ASN A 482 -4.23 28.30 7.55
C ASN A 482 -3.72 29.22 8.67
N ILE A 483 -3.22 28.64 9.76
CA ILE A 483 -2.55 29.30 10.88
C ILE A 483 -1.25 28.54 11.16
N PHE A 484 -0.13 29.23 11.10
CA PHE A 484 1.21 28.68 11.30
C PHE A 484 2.07 29.64 12.12
N MET A 485 3.25 29.20 12.54
CA MET A 485 4.17 30.03 13.33
C MET A 485 5.58 30.08 12.75
N ILE A 486 6.26 31.17 13.07
CA ILE A 486 7.70 31.33 12.93
C ILE A 486 8.26 31.39 14.35
N GLY A 487 9.20 30.50 14.68
CA GLY A 487 9.76 30.37 16.01
C GLY A 487 11.19 30.89 16.11
N CYS A 488 11.49 31.62 17.18
CA CYS A 488 12.84 32.03 17.56
C CYS A 488 13.20 31.38 18.91
N ALA A 489 14.30 30.62 18.93
CA ALA A 489 14.83 29.94 20.10
C ALA A 489 16.14 30.61 20.54
N SER A 490 16.44 30.60 21.84
CA SER A 490 17.74 31.05 22.36
C SER A 490 18.71 29.90 22.68
N ASN A 491 18.22 28.65 22.66
CA ASN A 491 19.02 27.48 22.99
C ASN A 491 18.51 26.22 22.27
N THR A 492 19.30 25.16 22.33
CA THR A 492 19.01 23.89 21.64
C THR A 492 17.75 23.21 22.15
N ALA A 493 17.40 23.32 23.44
CA ALA A 493 16.20 22.71 24.00
C ALA A 493 14.92 23.38 23.47
N GLN A 494 14.92 24.71 23.39
CA GLN A 494 13.84 25.47 22.75
C GLN A 494 13.74 25.15 21.25
N LEU A 495 14.88 25.10 20.56
CA LEU A 495 14.92 24.76 19.15
C LEU A 495 14.34 23.36 18.90
N ALA A 496 14.67 22.37 19.73
CA ALA A 496 14.11 21.02 19.69
C ALA A 496 12.59 21.03 19.87
N ALA A 497 12.06 21.79 20.84
CA ALA A 497 10.63 21.91 21.05
C ALA A 497 9.89 22.55 19.85
N LEU A 498 10.54 23.47 19.12
CA LEU A 498 9.99 24.03 17.88
C LEU A 498 10.02 23.03 16.70
N PHE A 499 10.90 22.03 16.73
CA PHE A 499 10.88 20.94 15.75
C PHE A 499 9.70 19.99 15.93
N GLU A 500 9.13 19.91 17.14
CA GLU A 500 8.01 19.01 17.45
C GLU A 500 6.64 19.59 17.06
N ASP A 501 6.48 20.91 16.96
CA ASP A 501 5.21 21.52 16.52
C ASP A 501 5.13 21.57 14.98
N GLN A 502 4.16 20.83 14.43
CA GLN A 502 3.92 20.74 12.98
C GLN A 502 3.55 22.09 12.35
N ARG A 503 3.03 23.05 13.12
CA ARG A 503 2.64 24.37 12.62
C ARG A 503 3.80 25.34 12.55
N CYS A 504 4.99 24.97 13.03
CA CYS A 504 6.18 25.80 12.93
C CYS A 504 6.79 25.67 11.53
N GLU A 505 6.74 26.73 10.73
CA GLU A 505 7.19 26.75 9.34
C GLU A 505 8.68 27.12 9.20
N TYR A 506 9.13 28.03 10.06
CA TYR A 506 10.50 28.54 10.08
C TYR A 506 11.03 28.69 11.50
N ARG A 507 12.32 28.39 11.68
CA ARG A 507 12.98 28.32 12.99
C ARG A 507 14.26 29.14 12.93
N TRP A 508 14.44 30.03 13.90
CA TRP A 508 15.64 30.81 14.07
C TRP A 508 16.28 30.48 15.41
N LEU A 509 17.59 30.24 15.43
CA LEU A 509 18.37 30.12 16.67
C LEU A 509 19.11 31.44 16.90
N MET A 510 18.61 32.23 17.85
CA MET A 510 19.28 33.44 18.29
C MET A 510 20.49 33.04 19.15
N ASN A 511 21.65 33.61 18.84
CA ASN A 511 22.86 33.31 19.58
C ASN A 511 22.87 34.06 20.92
N ASN A 512 23.47 33.45 21.94
CA ASN A 512 23.64 34.09 23.25
C ASN A 512 24.57 35.31 23.13
N GLY A 513 24.03 36.50 23.34
CA GLY A 513 24.78 37.72 23.61
C GLY A 513 24.24 38.32 24.91
N LYS A 514 25.12 38.87 25.75
CA LYS A 514 24.78 39.29 27.13
C LYS A 514 23.53 40.19 27.21
N ASP A 515 23.27 40.98 26.17
CA ASP A 515 22.15 41.93 26.13
C ASP A 515 21.06 41.61 25.08
N LEU A 516 21.07 40.44 24.42
CA LEU A 516 20.07 40.11 23.39
C LEU A 516 18.76 39.60 23.99
N VAL A 517 17.64 40.17 23.55
CA VAL A 517 16.29 39.78 23.97
C VAL A 517 15.46 39.42 22.73
N MET A 518 14.85 38.23 22.72
CA MET A 518 14.24 37.65 21.50
C MET A 518 13.12 38.54 20.91
N ASP A 519 12.18 39.01 21.71
CA ASP A 519 11.05 39.84 21.25
C ASP A 519 11.42 41.27 20.85
N ARG A 520 12.62 41.73 21.23
CA ARG A 520 13.18 43.03 20.83
C ARG A 520 14.09 42.94 19.62
N ASP A 521 14.86 41.86 19.51
CA ASP A 521 16.00 41.76 18.60
C ASP A 521 15.81 40.71 17.49
N PHE A 522 14.64 40.06 17.42
CA PHE A 522 14.18 39.24 16.31
C PHE A 522 12.81 39.72 15.85
N THR A 523 12.72 40.18 14.60
CA THR A 523 11.48 40.71 14.03
C THR A 523 11.21 40.03 12.70
N VAL A 524 10.00 39.50 12.54
CA VAL A 524 9.46 39.10 11.23
C VAL A 524 8.84 40.35 10.62
N GLU A 525 9.51 40.93 9.63
CA GLU A 525 9.06 42.18 8.99
C GLU A 525 7.88 41.92 8.05
N GLN A 526 7.87 40.78 7.37
CA GLN A 526 6.84 40.43 6.40
C GLN A 526 6.73 38.93 6.16
N VAL A 527 5.50 38.46 5.94
CA VAL A 527 5.22 37.10 5.48
C VAL A 527 4.31 37.18 4.25
N ARG A 528 4.67 36.50 3.16
CA ARG A 528 3.83 36.40 1.96
C ARG A 528 3.58 34.96 1.56
N ILE A 529 2.35 34.68 1.09
CA ILE A 529 1.99 33.43 0.43
C ILE A 529 1.44 33.76 -0.96
N ASP A 530 2.13 33.29 -2.01
CA ASP A 530 1.88 33.63 -3.42
C ASP A 530 1.73 35.15 -3.64
N LYS A 531 2.69 35.92 -3.10
CA LYS A 531 2.74 37.39 -3.16
C LYS A 531 1.65 38.12 -2.36
N VAL A 532 0.79 37.41 -1.62
CA VAL A 532 -0.22 38.01 -0.74
C VAL A 532 0.35 38.14 0.67
N ASN A 533 0.28 39.34 1.26
CA ASN A 533 0.71 39.58 2.65
C ASN A 533 -0.17 38.82 3.63
N ILE A 534 0.45 38.08 4.55
CA ILE A 534 -0.22 37.34 5.61
C ILE A 534 -0.03 38.10 6.92
N PRO A 535 -1.10 38.42 7.65
CA PRO A 535 -0.99 39.16 8.89
C PRO A 535 -0.42 38.28 10.00
N ILE A 536 0.35 38.91 10.89
CA ILE A 536 0.73 38.36 12.18
C ILE A 536 -0.49 38.51 13.10
N ILE A 537 -1.01 37.39 13.58
CA ILE A 537 -2.21 37.33 14.42
C ILE A 537 -1.83 37.51 15.89
N GLU A 538 -0.73 36.89 16.32
CA GLU A 538 -0.29 36.87 17.71
C GLU A 538 1.24 36.74 17.79
N THR A 539 1.85 37.37 18.78
CA THR A 539 3.23 37.08 19.18
C THR A 539 3.28 36.76 20.66
N LYS A 540 3.98 35.69 21.06
CA LYS A 540 4.07 35.31 22.47
C LYS A 540 5.42 34.67 22.83
N ASN A 541 5.89 34.94 24.03
CA ASN A 541 7.02 34.24 24.64
C ASN A 541 6.49 33.01 25.39
N THR A 542 6.92 31.82 25.00
CA THR A 542 6.54 30.55 25.62
C THR A 542 7.77 29.81 26.15
N LYS A 543 7.55 28.66 26.81
CA LYS A 543 8.65 27.77 27.21
C LYS A 543 9.48 27.26 26.02
N ARG A 544 8.92 27.29 24.80
CA ARG A 544 9.55 26.85 23.55
C ARG A 544 10.36 27.96 22.85
N GLY A 545 10.27 29.20 23.32
CA GLY A 545 10.90 30.37 22.69
C GLY A 545 9.89 31.46 22.35
N TYR A 546 10.29 32.39 21.48
CA TYR A 546 9.44 33.46 20.97
C TYR A 546 8.69 32.98 19.71
N GLU A 547 7.36 32.97 19.75
CA GLU A 547 6.49 32.45 18.71
C GLU A 547 5.75 33.61 18.01
N ILE A 548 5.86 33.68 16.68
CA ILE A 548 5.15 34.64 15.83
C ILE A 548 4.13 33.88 15.00
N TRP A 549 2.85 34.02 15.33
CA TRP A 549 1.74 33.32 14.69
C TRP A 549 1.19 34.13 13.54
N CYS A 550 1.14 33.52 12.36
CA CYS A 550 0.67 34.11 11.11
C CYS A 550 -0.52 33.32 10.59
N GLY A 551 -1.48 33.99 9.96
CA GLY A 551 -2.60 33.30 9.34
C GLY A 551 -3.67 34.22 8.80
N SER A 552 -4.59 33.67 8.03
CA SER A 552 -5.75 34.39 7.51
C SER A 552 -6.82 33.38 7.08
N ASP A 553 -8.09 33.74 7.18
CA ASP A 553 -9.18 32.91 6.67
C ASP A 553 -9.09 32.67 5.16
N GLN A 554 -8.48 33.59 4.42
CA GLN A 554 -8.27 33.44 2.98
C GLN A 554 -7.38 32.24 2.63
N LEU A 555 -6.51 31.82 3.57
CA LEU A 555 -5.62 30.69 3.38
C LEU A 555 -6.32 29.33 3.44
N LYS A 556 -7.55 29.25 3.97
CA LYS A 556 -8.33 28.00 3.99
C LYS A 556 -8.52 27.41 2.60
N LYS A 557 -8.65 28.26 1.58
CA LYS A 557 -8.79 27.86 0.16
C LYS A 557 -7.49 27.32 -0.46
N LYS A 558 -6.34 27.53 0.19
CA LYS A 558 -5.01 27.10 -0.27
C LYS A 558 -4.50 25.85 0.43
N ILE A 559 -5.24 25.32 1.41
CA ILE A 559 -4.91 24.07 2.07
C ILE A 559 -4.84 22.95 1.03
N ASN A 560 -3.82 22.10 1.13
CA ASN A 560 -3.48 21.01 0.22
C ASN A 560 -3.09 21.44 -1.21
N THR A 561 -2.77 22.72 -1.42
CA THR A 561 -2.24 23.23 -2.70
C THR A 561 -0.77 23.62 -2.57
N GLU A 562 -0.03 23.63 -3.69
CA GLU A 562 1.33 24.17 -3.70
C GLU A 562 1.28 25.70 -3.63
N VAL A 563 2.03 26.29 -2.70
CA VAL A 563 2.15 27.73 -2.53
C VAL A 563 3.62 28.13 -2.45
N LYS A 564 3.92 29.38 -2.81
CA LYS A 564 5.21 30.02 -2.55
C LYS A 564 5.14 30.80 -1.24
N LEU A 565 5.91 30.36 -0.24
CA LEU A 565 6.05 31.05 1.04
C LEU A 565 7.30 31.94 0.99
N GLU A 566 7.18 33.17 1.49
CA GLU A 566 8.26 34.15 1.60
C GLU A 566 8.24 34.76 3.01
N ILE A 567 9.40 34.87 3.65
CA ILE A 567 9.54 35.42 5.00
C ILE A 567 10.73 36.38 5.03
N GLU A 568 10.48 37.61 5.47
CA GLU A 568 11.47 38.66 5.67
C GLU A 568 11.73 38.82 7.17
N ILE A 569 12.98 38.65 7.60
CA ILE A 569 13.39 38.66 9.00
C ILE A 569 14.51 39.66 9.20
N SER A 570 14.42 40.46 10.26
CA SER A 570 15.51 41.32 10.73
C SER A 570 15.88 40.97 12.16
N THR A 571 17.18 40.80 12.41
CA THR A 571 17.68 40.42 13.72
C THR A 571 19.04 41.03 14.03
N LYS A 572 19.39 41.12 15.32
CA LYS A 572 20.71 41.55 15.78
C LYS A 572 21.60 40.34 16.06
N LYS A 573 22.85 40.42 15.62
CA LYS A 573 23.89 39.42 15.89
C LYS A 573 25.10 40.07 16.55
N ALA A 574 25.58 39.49 17.64
CA ALA A 574 26.78 39.98 18.32
C ALA A 574 28.02 39.84 17.40
N ARG A 575 28.88 40.86 17.37
CA ARG A 575 30.10 40.90 16.55
C ARG A 575 31.14 39.88 16.98
N GLU A 576 31.18 39.55 18.28
CA GLU A 576 32.03 38.50 18.83
C GLU A 576 31.71 37.12 18.25
N ASN A 577 30.46 36.90 17.81
CA ASN A 577 30.05 35.68 17.15
C ASN A 577 30.32 35.76 15.64
N LYS A 578 31.41 35.12 15.23
CA LYS A 578 31.94 35.13 13.87
C LYS A 578 31.38 34.01 12.97
N ILE A 579 30.29 33.35 13.37
CA ILE A 579 29.75 32.15 12.70
C ILE A 579 28.29 32.37 12.34
N PHE A 580 27.87 32.03 11.12
CA PHE A 580 26.47 32.02 10.68
C PHE A 580 26.13 30.68 10.01
N PRO A 581 25.54 29.73 10.75
CA PRO A 581 25.16 28.44 10.21
C PRO A 581 23.77 28.47 9.57
N ILE A 582 23.60 27.70 8.49
CA ILE A 582 22.33 27.43 7.82
C ILE A 582 22.17 25.93 7.71
N TYR A 583 21.04 25.41 8.18
CA TYR A 583 20.71 23.99 8.09
C TYR A 583 19.40 23.80 7.34
N LEU A 584 19.40 22.83 6.44
CA LEU A 584 18.21 22.34 5.77
C LEU A 584 17.56 21.26 6.62
N VAL A 585 16.34 21.53 7.05
CA VAL A 585 15.55 20.64 7.91
C VAL A 585 14.74 19.63 7.09
N TYR A 586 14.38 20.00 5.88
CA TYR A 586 13.48 19.25 5.01
C TYR A 586 14.18 18.95 3.68
N PRO A 587 13.80 17.89 2.97
CA PRO A 587 14.26 17.66 1.60
C PRO A 587 13.95 18.87 0.70
N VAL A 588 14.97 19.38 0.03
CA VAL A 588 14.88 20.53 -0.86
C VAL A 588 15.31 20.15 -2.27
N ARG A 589 14.53 20.56 -3.28
CA ARG A 589 14.90 20.47 -4.69
C ARG A 589 15.33 21.84 -5.23
N GLY A 590 16.61 21.97 -5.55
CA GLY A 590 17.24 23.24 -5.94
C GLY A 590 17.49 24.19 -4.77
N LEU A 591 18.62 24.88 -4.77
CA LEU A 591 19.06 25.75 -3.67
C LEU A 591 19.81 26.96 -4.21
N ASP A 592 19.52 28.16 -3.69
CA ASP A 592 20.26 29.40 -3.95
C ASP A 592 20.45 30.18 -2.64
N ILE A 593 21.65 30.16 -2.07
CA ILE A 593 22.00 30.87 -0.83
C ILE A 593 22.91 32.05 -1.18
N ASN A 594 22.50 33.26 -0.83
CA ASN A 594 23.27 34.48 -1.01
C ASN A 594 23.67 35.07 0.34
N PHE A 595 24.96 35.18 0.61
CA PHE A 595 25.49 35.80 1.83
C PHE A 595 26.22 37.10 1.49
N ASN A 596 25.59 38.24 1.77
CA ASN A 596 26.13 39.58 1.53
C ASN A 596 26.64 40.22 2.82
N TYR A 597 27.89 40.67 2.81
CA TYR A 597 28.59 41.25 3.95
C TYR A 597 29.32 42.56 3.61
N GLU A 598 29.08 43.14 2.43
CA GLU A 598 29.73 44.38 1.95
C GLU A 598 29.62 45.54 2.96
N LYS A 599 28.46 45.64 3.63
CA LYS A 599 28.15 46.71 4.59
C LYS A 599 28.47 46.35 6.04
N ALA A 600 29.02 45.17 6.32
CA ALA A 600 29.30 44.71 7.69
C ALA A 600 30.64 45.24 8.24
N GLY A 601 31.58 45.58 7.36
CA GLY A 601 32.97 45.85 7.71
C GLY A 601 33.77 44.59 8.04
N ILE A 602 33.34 43.45 7.50
CA ILE A 602 34.01 42.14 7.59
C ILE A 602 34.97 42.01 6.41
N LYS A 603 36.20 41.53 6.62
CA LYS A 603 37.21 41.46 5.56
C LYS A 603 37.18 40.12 4.83
N ASN A 604 37.24 39.03 5.57
CA ASN A 604 37.38 37.69 5.02
C ASN A 604 36.24 36.81 5.53
N VAL A 605 35.44 36.25 4.61
CA VAL A 605 34.40 35.25 4.92
C VAL A 605 34.77 33.96 4.21
N ARG A 606 34.73 32.86 4.95
CA ARG A 606 34.84 31.49 4.46
C ARG A 606 33.48 30.82 4.54
N GLU A 607 33.17 29.98 3.56
CA GLU A 607 32.03 29.09 3.62
C GLU A 607 32.52 27.65 3.80
N GLU A 608 31.78 26.86 4.57
CA GLU A 608 31.96 25.43 4.70
C GLU A 608 30.61 24.74 4.44
N SER A 609 30.44 24.29 3.20
CA SER A 609 29.24 23.60 2.72
C SER A 609 29.30 22.08 2.93
N PHE A 610 28.19 21.50 3.36
CA PHE A 610 28.00 20.05 3.49
C PHE A 610 26.61 19.69 2.96
N PHE A 611 26.55 19.13 1.76
CA PHE A 611 25.28 18.78 1.10
C PHE A 611 25.22 17.28 0.83
N ALA A 612 24.17 16.63 1.34
CA ALA A 612 23.86 15.23 1.09
C ALA A 612 22.86 15.10 -0.08
N GLY A 613 23.18 14.25 -1.05
CA GLY A 613 22.36 14.04 -2.25
C GLY A 613 23.04 13.16 -3.29
N ARG A 614 22.34 12.80 -4.37
CA ARG A 614 22.90 11.98 -5.46
C ARG A 614 24.02 12.69 -6.22
N HIS A 615 23.90 14.01 -6.38
CA HIS A 615 24.87 14.89 -7.07
C HIS A 615 24.92 16.27 -6.39
N PRO A 616 25.39 16.38 -5.14
CA PRO A 616 25.20 17.58 -4.33
C PRO A 616 26.31 18.62 -4.51
N GLN A 617 27.02 18.65 -5.64
CA GLN A 617 28.11 19.60 -5.85
C GLN A 617 27.55 21.02 -6.02
N PRO A 618 27.81 21.94 -5.08
CA PRO A 618 27.37 23.32 -5.22
C PRO A 618 28.29 24.07 -6.19
N SER A 619 27.70 24.96 -6.97
CA SER A 619 28.44 26.03 -7.64
C SER A 619 28.59 27.20 -6.67
N ILE A 620 29.82 27.65 -6.44
CA ILE A 620 30.13 28.70 -5.47
C ILE A 620 30.78 29.88 -6.17
N SER A 621 30.19 31.06 -6.01
CA SER A 621 30.68 32.31 -6.59
C SER A 621 31.00 33.31 -5.48
N ILE A 622 32.27 33.71 -5.38
CA ILE A 622 32.77 34.61 -4.34
C ILE A 622 33.11 35.97 -4.95
N LYS A 623 32.50 37.04 -4.44
CA LYS A 623 32.90 38.42 -4.68
C LYS A 623 33.59 38.93 -3.42
N LYS A 624 34.92 38.94 -3.43
CA LYS A 624 35.75 39.28 -2.26
C LYS A 624 35.33 40.63 -1.64
N GLY A 625 35.15 40.64 -0.33
CA GLY A 625 34.69 41.82 0.43
C GLY A 625 33.22 42.19 0.22
N LYS A 626 32.44 41.40 -0.53
CA LYS A 626 31.05 41.71 -0.87
C LYS A 626 30.09 40.57 -0.55
N SER A 627 30.24 39.41 -1.19
CA SER A 627 29.26 38.34 -1.09
C SER A 627 29.79 36.96 -1.46
N ILE A 628 29.13 35.92 -0.95
CA ILE A 628 29.27 34.52 -1.39
C ILE A 628 27.89 34.04 -1.86
N ASN A 629 27.82 33.46 -3.06
CA ASN A 629 26.64 32.78 -3.58
C ASN A 629 26.91 31.28 -3.70
N ILE A 630 25.97 30.45 -3.25
CA ILE A 630 26.03 28.99 -3.28
C ILE A 630 24.77 28.49 -3.96
N LYS A 631 24.93 27.77 -5.07
CA LYS A 631 23.82 27.31 -5.89
C LYS A 631 23.89 25.85 -6.27
N ILE A 632 22.76 25.15 -6.11
CA ILE A 632 22.54 23.77 -6.54
C ILE A 632 21.35 23.72 -7.50
N SER A 633 21.51 22.97 -8.59
CA SER A 633 20.51 22.83 -9.66
C SER A 633 19.14 22.36 -9.17
N ASP A 634 18.07 22.90 -9.77
CA ASP A 634 16.66 22.52 -9.54
C ASP A 634 16.33 21.06 -9.94
N LYS A 635 17.28 20.34 -10.55
CA LYS A 635 17.15 18.91 -10.84
C LYS A 635 17.63 18.02 -9.70
N ASN A 636 18.37 18.57 -8.74
CA ASN A 636 19.00 17.81 -7.67
C ASN A 636 18.23 17.94 -6.36
N TRP A 637 18.10 16.81 -5.67
CA TRP A 637 17.58 16.74 -4.31
C TRP A 637 18.73 16.88 -3.31
N ILE A 638 18.47 17.67 -2.28
CA ILE A 638 19.32 17.89 -1.13
C ILE A 638 18.54 17.40 0.09
N PHE A 639 19.14 16.50 0.85
CA PHE A 639 18.50 15.89 2.00
C PHE A 639 18.65 16.74 3.27
N PRO A 640 17.82 16.50 4.31
CA PRO A 640 17.99 17.11 5.63
C PRO A 640 19.41 16.95 6.18
N THR A 641 19.73 17.72 7.22
CA THR A 641 21.06 17.80 7.87
C THR A 641 22.19 18.30 6.96
N SER A 642 21.86 18.65 5.72
CA SER A 642 22.71 19.45 4.83
C SER A 642 22.70 20.93 5.22
N GLY A 643 23.72 21.69 4.81
CA GLY A 643 23.81 23.10 5.14
C GLY A 643 25.11 23.77 4.70
N VAL A 644 25.29 24.99 5.19
CA VAL A 644 26.52 25.76 5.05
C VAL A 644 26.79 26.54 6.32
N ILE A 645 28.06 26.62 6.72
CA ILE A 645 28.50 27.50 7.80
C ILE A 645 29.35 28.61 7.19
N PHE A 646 28.94 29.87 7.40
CA PHE A 646 29.77 31.03 7.09
C PHE A 646 30.58 31.42 8.31
N THR A 647 31.89 31.52 8.17
CA THR A 647 32.79 32.00 9.22
C THR A 647 33.60 33.19 8.73
N TRP A 648 33.96 34.12 9.60
CA TRP A 648 34.71 35.30 9.16
C TRP A 648 35.71 35.82 10.18
N ASP A 649 36.73 36.51 9.68
CA ASP A 649 37.77 37.19 10.47
C ASP A 649 38.31 36.34 11.65
N ILE A 650 38.48 35.02 11.45
CA ILE A 650 38.99 34.07 12.45
C ILE A 650 40.45 34.39 12.78
#